data_AF-A0A7V8G3L7-F1
#
_entry.id   AF-A0A7V8G3L7-F1
#
_cell.length_a   1.000
_cell.length_b   1.000
_cell.length_c   1.000
_cell.angle_alpha   90.00
_cell.angle_beta   90.00
_cell.angle_gamma   90.00
#
_symmetry.space_group_name_H-M   'P 1'
#
loop_
_entity.id
_entity.type
_entity.pdbx_description
1 polymer ?
#
loop_
_entity_poly.entity_id
_entity_poly.type
_entity_poly.pdbx_seq_one_letter_code
_entity_poly.pdbx_strand_id
1 'polypeptide(L)'
;MSPSELPVETAGNDLASERARAVDAFLVQARGLLAAGPGEGHAQLQPVADALIALGRRADLFPAAHFPIDAERPAQVYRLAEDADGGFALYLSAGLAGKAQPPHDHTTWAIIAGVEGNERNVLYRREKTADPARDDLVQTRVVDVAAGSAVVLTPTDVHTIELVDGLDGRHLHFYGRALERLEHRVVFEGTAGGSYRQFGPPRNVRHPAIAPAALKAALSDGEEIALLDVRETGVFVRSHILLAASAPLWRLELLIDRLVPRRDTRIVLADADESLAHQAAGKLVRLGWRNVSVLAGGTAGWAAAGYELFSGSNVPSKAFGEVIEHRKHTPWISVDELHQRVERGDDIVVVDSRTPEEFADFSLPFAHSLPGAELVYRIHEFAPRPETLVVVNCAGRTRSIVGAQTLIDAGIPNPVVSLKDGTMAWLLAGRTLSHGRSAPLPEPEAAGLEQARTRAEDVPRRAGVRRIDAAGLARLEAEAGERSLYRFDVRTRQEYEAGHLEGWRWAPGGQLVQATDEYVGVRRARIVLADWDGVRALTTAAWLAQLGGHEVFVHAPAPLPVLVLGPEPVKLLPLHARAPRIAVRELASALDAGSVAVFDIERRAAYERRHVAGARFAVPDRLEEFIAGLPAAQRVVLVSSDGVLAGAVAAELIARLARDGGAREVLALAGGTQAWVAAGLPTGQGGEGVLTGDDDHWYSPYAHADLAARNAGFQQYLDWEIGLVAQLEREGDVGIRLVAPATADAAVAP
;
A
#
# COMPACT_ATOMS: atom_id res chain seq x y z
N MET A 1 -15.49 10.67 35.35
CA MET A 1 -14.12 11.15 35.08
C MET A 1 -14.23 12.24 34.02
N SER A 2 -13.55 13.37 34.21
CA SER A 2 -13.65 14.55 33.34
C SER A 2 -13.15 14.25 31.91
N PRO A 3 -13.83 14.70 30.84
CA PRO A 3 -13.40 14.51 29.45
C PRO A 3 -12.16 15.35 29.03
N SER A 4 -11.45 15.99 29.97
CA SER A 4 -10.47 17.04 29.66
C SER A 4 -9.00 16.69 29.91
N GLU A 5 -8.64 15.41 30.12
CA GLU A 5 -7.25 15.00 30.42
C GLU A 5 -6.81 13.75 29.64
N LEU A 6 -7.08 13.70 28.34
CA LEU A 6 -6.28 12.86 27.44
C LEU A 6 -5.16 13.75 26.89
N PRO A 7 -3.87 13.47 27.18
CA PRO A 7 -2.80 14.13 26.44
C PRO A 7 -3.00 13.81 24.96
N VAL A 8 -3.03 14.85 24.13
CA VAL A 8 -2.90 14.65 22.68
C VAL A 8 -1.47 14.17 22.48
N GLU A 9 -1.26 12.85 22.54
CA GLU A 9 -0.07 12.21 22.03
C GLU A 9 -0.06 12.48 20.52
N THR A 10 0.64 13.54 20.12
CA THR A 10 0.85 13.83 18.70
C THR A 10 1.67 12.69 18.13
N ALA A 11 1.16 12.07 17.06
CA ALA A 11 1.85 10.95 16.44
C ALA A 11 3.20 11.38 15.84
N GLY A 12 4.20 10.49 15.89
CA GLY A 12 5.49 10.63 15.23
C GLY A 12 6.59 11.18 16.12
N ASN A 13 6.72 10.72 17.36
CA ASN A 13 7.87 11.04 18.23
C ASN A 13 9.14 10.22 17.88
N ASP A 14 9.07 9.36 16.87
CA ASP A 14 10.21 8.59 16.39
C ASP A 14 11.18 9.43 15.55
N LEU A 15 12.43 8.95 15.45
CA LEU A 15 13.51 9.63 14.76
C LEU A 15 13.25 9.88 13.27
N ALA A 16 12.55 8.97 12.57
CA ALA A 16 12.26 9.15 11.15
C ALA A 16 11.27 10.29 10.94
N SER A 17 10.22 10.34 11.76
CA SER A 17 9.24 11.43 11.76
C SER A 17 9.85 12.77 12.17
N GLU A 18 10.74 12.78 13.17
CA GLU A 18 11.45 14.01 13.55
C GLU A 18 12.37 14.54 12.44
N ARG A 19 13.11 13.64 11.78
CA ARG A 19 13.92 13.98 10.61
C ARG A 19 13.06 14.53 9.48
N ALA A 20 11.94 13.89 9.16
CA ALA A 20 11.04 14.34 8.10
C ALA A 20 10.53 15.76 8.38
N ARG A 21 10.03 16.04 9.59
CA ARG A 21 9.61 17.39 10.00
C ARG A 21 10.72 18.43 9.91
N ALA A 22 11.94 18.08 10.32
CA ALA A 22 13.09 18.98 10.26
C ALA A 22 13.48 19.30 8.80
N VAL A 23 13.44 18.29 7.92
CA VAL A 23 13.67 18.45 6.48
C VAL A 23 12.58 19.32 5.86
N ASP A 24 11.31 19.09 6.17
CA ASP A 24 10.21 19.88 5.62
C ASP A 24 10.23 21.34 6.10
N ALA A 25 10.53 21.57 7.37
CA ALA A 25 10.74 22.91 7.90
C ALA A 25 11.87 23.65 7.16
N PHE A 26 12.98 22.96 6.88
CA PHE A 26 14.07 23.50 6.06
C PHE A 26 13.60 23.85 4.64
N LEU A 27 12.84 22.99 3.96
CA LEU A 27 12.36 23.25 2.60
C LEU A 27 11.41 24.45 2.55
N VAL A 28 10.49 24.56 3.52
CA VAL A 28 9.60 25.73 3.64
C VAL A 28 10.42 27.02 3.82
N GLN A 29 11.42 26.99 4.69
CA GLN A 29 12.31 28.12 4.90
C GLN A 29 13.10 28.47 3.62
N ALA A 30 13.69 27.48 2.95
CA ALA A 30 14.47 27.65 1.74
C ALA A 30 13.64 28.29 0.61
N ARG A 31 12.39 27.86 0.40
CA ARG A 31 11.48 28.48 -0.56
C ARG A 31 11.19 29.94 -0.21
N GLY A 32 10.92 30.23 1.06
CA GLY A 32 10.66 31.60 1.52
C GLY A 32 11.84 32.53 1.24
N LEU A 33 13.07 32.04 1.46
CA LEU A 33 14.30 32.79 1.20
C LEU A 33 14.56 33.03 -0.30
N LEU A 34 14.16 32.12 -1.17
CA LEU A 34 14.33 32.22 -2.63
C LEU A 34 13.14 32.82 -3.37
N ALA A 35 12.08 33.25 -2.67
CA ALA A 35 10.87 33.78 -3.32
C ALA A 35 11.08 35.10 -4.12
N ALA A 36 12.17 35.83 -3.88
CA ALA A 36 12.44 37.15 -4.46
C ALA A 36 13.14 37.13 -5.85
N GLY A 37 13.46 35.97 -6.41
CA GLY A 37 14.09 35.83 -7.74
C GLY A 37 14.83 34.49 -7.90
N PRO A 38 15.36 34.15 -9.09
CA PRO A 38 15.89 32.81 -9.38
C PRO A 38 17.09 32.37 -8.50
N GLY A 39 17.64 33.25 -7.66
CA GLY A 39 18.44 32.83 -6.50
C GLY A 39 19.72 32.06 -6.86
N GLU A 40 20.37 32.36 -7.99
CA GLU A 40 21.48 31.54 -8.51
C GLU A 40 22.86 32.09 -8.13
N GLY A 41 22.94 33.26 -7.51
CA GLY A 41 24.19 33.88 -7.07
C GLY A 41 24.57 33.52 -5.64
N HIS A 42 25.88 33.46 -5.34
CA HIS A 42 26.38 33.12 -3.99
C HIS A 42 25.73 33.92 -2.85
N ALA A 43 25.55 35.24 -3.02
CA ALA A 43 24.95 36.10 -1.98
C ALA A 43 23.46 35.80 -1.75
N GLN A 44 22.73 35.36 -2.77
CA GLN A 44 21.31 35.02 -2.67
C GLN A 44 21.11 33.64 -2.03
N LEU A 45 22.06 32.72 -2.23
CA LEU A 45 22.03 31.36 -1.67
C LEU A 45 22.57 31.29 -0.24
N GLN A 46 23.33 32.29 0.22
CA GLN A 46 23.93 32.28 1.55
C GLN A 46 22.92 32.10 2.70
N PRO A 47 21.75 32.78 2.73
CA PRO A 47 20.74 32.54 3.77
C PRO A 47 20.20 31.10 3.78
N VAL A 48 20.10 30.48 2.60
CA VAL A 48 19.69 29.06 2.49
C VAL A 48 20.80 28.14 3.00
N ALA A 49 22.06 28.49 2.76
CA ALA A 49 23.20 27.76 3.32
C ALA A 49 23.23 27.83 4.85
N ASP A 50 22.94 28.98 5.43
CA ASP A 50 22.86 29.15 6.89
C ASP A 50 21.73 28.28 7.49
N ALA A 51 20.58 28.19 6.81
CA ALA A 51 19.49 27.29 7.19
C ALA A 51 19.89 25.80 7.05
N LEU A 52 20.61 25.43 5.99
CA LEU A 52 21.08 24.06 5.79
C LEU A 52 22.14 23.67 6.83
N ILE A 53 23.02 24.59 7.22
CA ILE A 53 23.96 24.43 8.34
C ILE A 53 23.21 24.15 9.64
N ALA A 54 22.12 24.88 9.91
CA ALA A 54 21.31 24.66 11.10
C ALA A 54 20.70 23.25 11.13
N LEU A 55 20.22 22.74 9.99
CA LEU A 55 19.79 21.35 9.86
C LEU A 55 20.96 20.37 10.05
N GLY A 56 22.12 20.63 9.44
CA GLY A 56 23.30 19.78 9.54
C GLY A 56 23.89 19.66 10.94
N ARG A 57 23.70 20.68 11.80
CA ARG A 57 24.07 20.63 13.22
C ARG A 57 23.24 19.62 14.03
N ARG A 58 22.09 19.18 13.52
CA ARG A 58 21.24 18.14 14.13
C ARG A 58 21.70 16.75 13.70
N ALA A 59 22.94 16.41 14.03
CA ALA A 59 23.57 15.14 13.60
C ALA A 59 22.85 13.89 14.13
N ASP A 60 22.12 14.02 15.24
CA ASP A 60 21.23 13.01 15.82
C ASP A 60 20.16 12.52 14.84
N LEU A 61 19.68 13.38 13.93
CA LEU A 61 18.72 13.02 12.89
C LEU A 61 19.31 12.14 11.78
N PHE A 62 20.64 12.11 11.67
CA PHE A 62 21.36 11.45 10.58
C PHE A 62 22.33 10.36 11.07
N PRO A 63 21.86 9.35 11.83
CA PRO A 63 22.74 8.31 12.37
C PRO A 63 23.27 7.40 11.27
N ALA A 64 24.51 6.93 11.39
CA ALA A 64 25.17 6.04 10.43
C ALA A 64 24.32 4.81 10.06
N ALA A 65 23.60 4.23 11.03
CA ALA A 65 22.76 3.05 10.83
C ALA A 65 21.62 3.27 9.80
N HIS A 66 21.15 4.51 9.62
CA HIS A 66 20.14 4.84 8.60
C HIS A 66 20.75 5.12 7.23
N PHE A 67 22.07 5.32 7.14
CA PHE A 67 22.78 5.70 5.93
C PHE A 67 24.02 4.81 5.73
N PRO A 68 23.82 3.48 5.59
CA PRO A 68 24.90 2.51 5.65
C PRO A 68 25.82 2.60 4.42
N ILE A 69 27.10 2.79 4.67
CA ILE A 69 28.21 2.66 3.71
C ILE A 69 29.13 1.53 4.17
N ASP A 70 29.79 0.88 3.22
CA ASP A 70 30.68 -0.25 3.49
C ASP A 70 31.79 -0.32 2.44
N ALA A 71 32.69 -1.29 2.54
CA ALA A 71 33.80 -1.43 1.60
C ALA A 71 33.33 -1.72 0.15
N GLU A 72 32.16 -2.35 -0.02
CA GLU A 72 31.57 -2.62 -1.34
C GLU A 72 30.86 -1.39 -1.90
N ARG A 73 30.33 -0.53 -1.03
CA ARG A 73 29.65 0.73 -1.31
C ARG A 73 30.29 1.86 -0.50
N PRO A 74 31.51 2.29 -0.87
CA PRO A 74 32.28 3.26 -0.11
C PRO A 74 31.69 4.68 -0.18
N ALA A 75 30.70 4.92 -1.04
CA ALA A 75 29.93 6.15 -1.07
C ALA A 75 28.50 5.90 -1.56
N GLN A 76 27.55 6.60 -0.97
CA GLN A 76 26.14 6.46 -1.29
C GLN A 76 25.40 7.78 -1.08
N VAL A 77 24.54 8.12 -2.05
CA VAL A 77 23.63 9.27 -1.96
C VAL A 77 22.25 8.78 -1.54
N TYR A 78 21.64 9.45 -0.57
CA TYR A 78 20.31 9.15 -0.04
C TYR A 78 19.38 10.33 -0.26
N ARG A 79 18.27 10.15 -0.97
CA ARG A 79 17.25 11.18 -1.08
C ARG A 79 16.52 11.32 0.26
N LEU A 80 16.45 12.56 0.74
CA LEU A 80 15.64 12.94 1.90
C LEU A 80 14.36 13.65 1.47
N ALA A 81 14.43 14.44 0.40
CA ALA A 81 13.30 15.20 -0.13
C ALA A 81 13.51 15.58 -1.61
N GLU A 82 12.42 15.66 -2.37
CA GLU A 82 12.39 16.16 -3.74
C GLU A 82 10.99 16.71 -4.05
N ASP A 83 10.88 17.80 -4.81
CA ASP A 83 9.59 18.25 -5.32
C ASP A 83 9.11 17.43 -6.52
N ALA A 84 7.80 17.49 -6.81
CA ALA A 84 7.22 16.75 -7.93
C ALA A 84 7.89 17.12 -9.27
N ASP A 85 8.19 18.41 -9.50
CA ASP A 85 8.90 18.92 -10.67
C ASP A 85 10.42 18.68 -10.63
N GLY A 86 10.91 18.09 -9.53
CA GLY A 86 12.32 17.82 -9.30
C GLY A 86 13.09 19.01 -8.75
N GLY A 87 12.43 20.12 -8.43
CA GLY A 87 13.04 21.24 -7.73
C GLY A 87 13.38 20.91 -6.28
N PHE A 88 14.22 21.75 -5.67
CA PHE A 88 14.53 21.73 -4.23
C PHE A 88 14.79 20.32 -3.69
N ALA A 89 15.80 19.66 -4.25
CA ALA A 89 16.12 18.27 -3.93
C ALA A 89 17.20 18.21 -2.85
N LEU A 90 16.86 17.60 -1.71
CA LEU A 90 17.76 17.41 -0.58
C LEU A 90 18.19 15.95 -0.50
N TYR A 91 19.50 15.76 -0.43
CA TYR A 91 20.14 14.47 -0.26
C TYR A 91 21.08 14.48 0.94
N LEU A 92 21.34 13.30 1.49
CA LEU A 92 22.50 13.04 2.32
C LEU A 92 23.52 12.25 1.50
N SER A 93 24.73 12.77 1.37
CA SER A 93 25.88 12.06 0.80
C SER A 93 26.67 11.45 1.94
N ALA A 94 26.83 10.12 1.93
CA ALA A 94 27.68 9.40 2.87
C ALA A 94 28.89 8.82 2.13
N GLY A 95 30.06 8.81 2.76
CA GLY A 95 31.27 8.20 2.19
C GLY A 95 32.31 7.80 3.22
N LEU A 96 33.10 6.78 2.89
CA LEU A 96 34.23 6.35 3.71
C LEU A 96 35.38 7.35 3.65
N ALA A 97 36.20 7.37 4.69
CA ALA A 97 37.42 8.18 4.76
C ALA A 97 38.26 8.11 3.46
N GLY A 98 38.72 9.26 2.97
CA GLY A 98 39.53 9.36 1.75
C GLY A 98 38.74 9.27 0.44
N LYS A 99 37.41 9.12 0.49
CA LYS A 99 36.59 9.20 -0.72
C LYS A 99 36.75 10.57 -1.38
N ALA A 100 37.07 10.56 -2.66
CA ALA A 100 37.18 11.76 -3.48
C ALA A 100 36.29 11.69 -4.73
N GLN A 101 35.98 12.85 -5.32
CA GLN A 101 35.47 12.96 -6.69
C GLN A 101 36.31 13.96 -7.48
N PRO A 102 36.59 13.65 -8.76
CA PRO A 102 37.28 14.55 -9.67
C PRO A 102 36.50 15.86 -9.91
N PRO A 103 37.13 16.87 -10.54
CA PRO A 103 36.45 18.14 -10.79
C PRO A 103 35.18 17.94 -11.64
N HIS A 104 34.05 18.45 -11.16
CA HIS A 104 32.75 18.33 -11.84
C HIS A 104 31.84 19.52 -11.59
N ASP A 105 30.82 19.68 -12.43
CA ASP A 105 29.75 20.67 -12.28
C ASP A 105 28.37 20.01 -11.97
N HIS A 106 27.36 20.88 -11.79
CA HIS A 106 26.00 20.48 -11.42
C HIS A 106 24.91 21.02 -12.34
N THR A 107 25.21 21.86 -13.34
CA THR A 107 24.22 22.49 -14.26
C THR A 107 23.05 23.22 -13.59
N THR A 108 23.07 23.33 -12.26
CA THR A 108 22.16 24.01 -11.36
C THR A 108 22.95 24.47 -10.13
N TRP A 109 22.38 25.31 -9.29
CA TRP A 109 23.02 25.67 -8.02
C TRP A 109 22.95 24.52 -7.01
N ALA A 110 23.94 24.46 -6.12
CA ALA A 110 24.03 23.48 -5.06
C ALA A 110 24.59 24.09 -3.77
N ILE A 111 24.14 23.56 -2.64
CA ILE A 111 24.67 23.91 -1.31
C ILE A 111 25.02 22.60 -0.61
N ILE A 112 26.24 22.50 -0.09
CA ILE A 112 26.70 21.33 0.65
C ILE A 112 27.04 21.77 2.08
N ALA A 113 26.43 21.15 3.08
CA ALA A 113 26.66 21.43 4.50
C ALA A 113 27.10 20.18 5.27
N GLY A 114 28.04 20.33 6.20
CA GLY A 114 28.58 19.21 6.98
C GLY A 114 27.64 18.74 8.10
N VAL A 115 27.51 17.42 8.25
CA VAL A 115 26.88 16.76 9.40
C VAL A 115 27.93 16.03 10.23
N GLU A 116 28.74 15.17 9.59
CA GLU A 116 29.86 14.45 10.20
C GLU A 116 31.04 14.42 9.22
N GLY A 117 32.27 14.38 9.75
CA GLY A 117 33.49 14.39 8.96
C GLY A 117 33.83 15.78 8.40
N ASN A 118 34.82 15.81 7.53
CA ASN A 118 35.29 17.03 6.88
C ASN A 118 35.45 16.79 5.37
N GLU A 119 34.66 17.47 4.55
CA GLU A 119 34.75 17.37 3.09
C GLU A 119 35.43 18.61 2.51
N ARG A 120 36.65 18.42 2.00
CA ARG A 120 37.39 19.47 1.30
C ARG A 120 36.84 19.66 -0.10
N ASN A 121 36.36 20.88 -0.36
CA ASN A 121 35.85 21.33 -1.64
C ASN A 121 36.88 22.29 -2.27
N VAL A 122 37.51 21.90 -3.38
CA VAL A 122 38.38 22.81 -4.16
C VAL A 122 37.59 23.32 -5.35
N LEU A 123 37.40 24.64 -5.43
CA LEU A 123 36.60 25.30 -6.47
C LEU A 123 37.51 25.79 -7.59
N TYR A 124 36.99 25.71 -8.81
CA TYR A 124 37.68 26.08 -10.04
C TYR A 124 36.77 26.96 -10.91
N ARG A 125 37.40 27.91 -11.59
CA ARG A 125 36.79 28.64 -12.70
C ARG A 125 37.17 27.95 -14.00
N ARG A 126 36.17 27.60 -14.79
CA ARG A 126 36.32 26.96 -16.10
C ARG A 126 36.68 28.00 -17.16
N GLU A 127 37.75 27.77 -17.91
CA GLU A 127 38.19 28.61 -19.02
C GLU A 127 38.15 27.82 -20.33
N LYS A 128 37.55 28.39 -21.37
CA LYS A 128 37.44 27.76 -22.69
C LYS A 128 38.80 27.76 -23.40
N THR A 129 39.20 26.62 -23.95
CA THR A 129 40.38 26.56 -24.83
C THR A 129 39.97 26.69 -26.31
N ALA A 130 40.96 26.71 -27.21
CA ALA A 130 40.71 26.65 -28.65
C ALA A 130 40.18 25.27 -29.10
N ASP A 131 40.39 24.21 -28.31
CA ASP A 131 39.83 22.88 -28.56
C ASP A 131 38.46 22.77 -27.87
N PRO A 132 37.35 22.61 -28.61
CA PRO A 132 36.02 22.54 -28.01
C PRO A 132 35.81 21.34 -27.06
N ALA A 133 36.67 20.31 -27.16
CA ALA A 133 36.63 19.15 -26.28
C ALA A 133 37.43 19.33 -24.98
N ARG A 134 38.12 20.46 -24.79
CA ARG A 134 39.02 20.70 -23.66
C ARG A 134 38.81 22.07 -23.04
N ASP A 135 38.74 22.12 -21.72
CA ASP A 135 38.71 23.38 -20.98
C ASP A 135 39.77 23.36 -19.88
N ASP A 136 40.32 24.52 -19.57
CA ASP A 136 41.27 24.70 -18.47
C ASP A 136 40.50 24.99 -17.18
N LEU A 137 41.05 24.54 -16.04
CA LEU A 137 40.51 24.81 -14.71
C LEU A 137 41.50 25.63 -13.90
N VAL A 138 41.07 26.83 -13.49
CA VAL A 138 41.86 27.70 -12.62
C VAL A 138 41.28 27.64 -11.21
N GLN A 139 42.03 27.07 -10.27
CA GLN A 139 41.62 27.02 -8.87
C GLN A 139 41.36 28.42 -8.32
N THR A 140 40.21 28.61 -7.68
CA THR A 140 39.79 29.89 -7.11
C THR A 140 39.79 29.89 -5.58
N ARG A 141 39.33 28.81 -4.95
CA ARG A 141 39.18 28.72 -3.49
C ARG A 141 39.20 27.28 -3.01
N VAL A 142 39.56 27.08 -1.74
CA VAL A 142 39.36 25.83 -1.01
C VAL A 142 38.39 26.09 0.15
N VAL A 143 37.42 25.21 0.35
CA VAL A 143 36.43 25.28 1.43
C VAL A 143 36.37 23.92 2.10
N ASP A 144 36.71 23.84 3.37
CA ASP A 144 36.54 22.63 4.17
C ASP A 144 35.13 22.66 4.78
N VAL A 145 34.34 21.62 4.50
CA VAL A 145 32.94 21.50 4.90
C VAL A 145 32.84 20.48 6.02
N ALA A 146 33.05 20.96 7.24
CA ALA A 146 32.79 20.24 8.49
C ALA A 146 31.44 20.67 9.10
N ALA A 147 31.02 20.01 10.19
CA ALA A 147 29.82 20.40 10.93
C ALA A 147 29.83 21.91 11.27
N GLY A 148 28.75 22.61 10.95
CA GLY A 148 28.65 24.06 11.16
C GLY A 148 29.15 24.93 10.01
N SER A 149 29.58 24.33 8.89
CA SER A 149 30.04 25.04 7.69
C SER A 149 29.38 24.48 6.41
N ALA A 150 29.40 25.29 5.34
CA ALA A 150 28.85 24.92 4.05
C ALA A 150 29.63 25.56 2.89
N VAL A 151 29.48 24.99 1.69
CA VAL A 151 29.88 25.59 0.43
C VAL A 151 28.64 25.86 -0.42
N VAL A 152 28.65 26.99 -1.11
CA VAL A 152 27.63 27.41 -2.07
C VAL A 152 28.24 27.36 -3.46
N LEU A 153 27.55 26.70 -4.39
CA LEU A 153 27.95 26.48 -5.77
C LEU A 153 26.86 27.03 -6.71
N THR A 154 27.28 27.80 -7.70
CA THR A 154 26.46 28.30 -8.81
C THR A 154 26.41 27.27 -9.94
N PRO A 155 25.51 27.41 -10.94
CA PRO A 155 25.41 26.45 -12.05
C PRO A 155 26.70 26.24 -12.87
N THR A 156 27.63 27.19 -12.82
CA THR A 156 28.89 27.17 -13.57
C THR A 156 30.12 26.81 -12.75
N ASP A 157 29.98 26.68 -11.42
CA ASP A 157 31.11 26.32 -10.56
C ASP A 157 31.52 24.87 -10.82
N VAL A 158 32.83 24.67 -10.94
CA VAL A 158 33.46 23.35 -11.01
C VAL A 158 34.16 23.11 -9.69
N HIS A 159 34.04 21.91 -9.12
CA HIS A 159 34.71 21.60 -7.86
C HIS A 159 35.15 20.14 -7.73
N THR A 160 36.12 19.87 -6.86
CA THR A 160 36.42 18.52 -6.35
C THR A 160 35.83 18.37 -4.96
N ILE A 161 35.54 17.15 -4.55
CA ILE A 161 35.24 16.81 -3.15
C ILE A 161 36.21 15.73 -2.67
N GLU A 162 36.70 15.84 -1.45
CA GLU A 162 37.53 14.82 -0.80
C GLU A 162 37.23 14.77 0.70
N LEU A 163 36.92 13.59 1.23
CA LEU A 163 36.84 13.39 2.68
C LEU A 163 38.25 13.31 3.27
N VAL A 164 38.61 14.34 4.02
CA VAL A 164 39.93 14.51 4.64
C VAL A 164 39.90 14.10 6.12
N ASP A 165 41.05 14.16 6.80
CA ASP A 165 41.21 13.88 8.23
C ASP A 165 40.94 12.43 8.67
N GLY A 166 40.77 11.50 7.71
CA GLY A 166 40.68 10.07 7.98
C GLY A 166 39.35 9.61 8.62
N LEU A 167 38.30 10.43 8.52
CA LEU A 167 36.97 10.14 9.03
C LEU A 167 35.98 9.86 7.90
N ASP A 168 35.02 8.98 8.18
CA ASP A 168 33.83 8.86 7.33
C ASP A 168 33.04 10.17 7.35
N GLY A 169 32.35 10.47 6.25
CA GLY A 169 31.65 11.72 6.04
C GLY A 169 30.15 11.52 5.83
N ARG A 170 29.36 12.44 6.40
CA ARG A 170 27.95 12.63 6.05
C ARG A 170 27.70 14.11 5.82
N HIS A 171 27.22 14.45 4.64
CA HIS A 171 27.01 15.83 4.19
C HIS A 171 25.62 15.98 3.59
N LEU A 172 24.94 17.08 3.91
CA LEU A 172 23.67 17.43 3.28
C LEU A 172 23.94 18.15 1.98
N HIS A 173 23.38 17.64 0.88
CA HIS A 173 23.50 18.24 -0.45
C HIS A 173 22.12 18.72 -0.89
N PHE A 174 21.98 20.02 -1.07
CA PHE A 174 20.74 20.65 -1.50
C PHE A 174 20.89 21.27 -2.87
N TYR A 175 20.06 20.86 -3.82
CA TYR A 175 20.14 21.28 -5.21
C TYR A 175 18.88 22.02 -5.64
N GLY A 176 19.06 22.99 -6.54
CA GLY A 176 17.93 23.63 -7.24
C GLY A 176 17.15 22.67 -8.11
N ARG A 177 17.79 21.57 -8.56
CA ARG A 177 17.18 20.50 -9.34
C ARG A 177 17.78 19.15 -8.97
N ALA A 178 16.94 18.12 -8.90
CA ALA A 178 17.28 16.76 -8.54
C ALA A 178 18.41 16.20 -9.41
N LEU A 179 19.38 15.52 -8.79
CA LEU A 179 20.56 14.95 -9.44
C LEU A 179 20.19 14.07 -10.63
N GLU A 180 19.07 13.35 -10.55
CA GLU A 180 18.59 12.48 -11.61
C GLU A 180 18.04 13.19 -12.85
N ARG A 181 17.83 14.51 -12.75
CA ARG A 181 17.31 15.37 -13.82
C ARG A 181 18.34 16.39 -14.31
N LEU A 182 19.59 16.27 -13.87
CA LEU A 182 20.70 17.13 -14.28
C LEU A 182 21.36 16.54 -15.52
N GLU A 183 20.90 16.98 -16.67
CA GLU A 183 21.49 16.62 -17.96
C GLU A 183 22.79 17.40 -18.19
N HIS A 184 23.68 16.85 -19.02
CA HIS A 184 24.91 17.50 -19.51
C HIS A 184 25.97 17.87 -18.46
N ARG A 185 25.89 17.36 -17.23
CA ARG A 185 26.94 17.50 -16.24
C ARG A 185 28.26 16.97 -16.76
N VAL A 186 29.36 17.70 -16.54
CA VAL A 186 30.69 17.33 -16.99
C VAL A 186 31.62 16.99 -15.83
N VAL A 187 32.47 15.99 -16.07
CA VAL A 187 33.58 15.63 -15.19
C VAL A 187 34.89 15.75 -15.97
N PHE A 188 35.90 16.35 -15.34
CA PHE A 188 37.22 16.60 -15.91
C PHE A 188 38.22 15.51 -15.55
N GLU A 189 39.19 15.25 -16.43
CA GLU A 189 40.27 14.28 -16.21
C GLU A 189 41.23 14.68 -15.08
N GLY A 190 41.41 15.98 -14.82
CA GLY A 190 42.36 16.45 -13.82
C GLY A 190 42.06 17.85 -13.28
N THR A 191 42.75 18.22 -12.21
CA THR A 191 42.56 19.50 -11.49
C THR A 191 43.04 20.73 -12.26
N ALA A 192 43.85 20.56 -13.29
CA ALA A 192 44.22 21.62 -14.24
C ALA A 192 43.21 21.77 -15.39
N GLY A 193 42.18 20.92 -15.45
CA GLY A 193 41.27 20.79 -16.60
C GLY A 193 41.71 19.70 -17.56
N GLY A 194 41.52 19.94 -18.85
CA GLY A 194 41.77 18.98 -19.92
C GLY A 194 40.50 18.51 -20.60
N SER A 195 40.51 17.26 -21.10
CA SER A 195 39.30 16.68 -21.68
C SER A 195 38.25 16.51 -20.59
N TYR A 196 36.99 16.67 -20.97
CA TYR A 196 35.86 16.42 -20.08
C TYR A 196 34.86 15.52 -20.78
N ARG A 197 34.13 14.74 -19.99
CA ARG A 197 33.03 13.91 -20.48
C ARG A 197 31.74 14.27 -19.77
N GLN A 198 30.63 14.16 -20.48
CA GLN A 198 29.33 14.17 -19.82
C GLN A 198 29.20 12.89 -18.99
N PHE A 199 28.75 13.00 -17.75
CA PHE A 199 28.41 11.83 -16.94
C PHE A 199 26.94 11.90 -16.53
N GLY A 200 26.27 10.76 -16.68
CA GLY A 200 24.85 10.66 -16.46
C GLY A 200 24.46 10.82 -14.98
N PRO A 201 23.15 10.92 -14.72
CA PRO A 201 22.62 10.97 -13.36
C PRO A 201 23.07 9.76 -12.53
N PRO A 202 23.18 9.91 -11.19
CA PRO A 202 23.48 8.78 -10.32
C PRO A 202 22.39 7.71 -10.45
N ARG A 203 22.79 6.48 -10.78
CA ARG A 203 21.85 5.38 -11.04
C ARG A 203 21.24 4.76 -9.79
N ASN A 204 21.94 4.86 -8.65
CA ASN A 204 21.57 4.21 -7.40
C ASN A 204 21.43 5.27 -6.30
N VAL A 205 20.30 5.99 -6.27
CA VAL A 205 19.95 6.87 -5.15
C VAL A 205 19.10 6.09 -4.17
N ARG A 206 19.58 6.00 -2.92
CA ARG A 206 18.94 5.26 -1.84
C ARG A 206 18.09 6.18 -0.97
N HIS A 207 17.48 5.62 0.06
CA HIS A 207 16.64 6.29 1.05
C HIS A 207 17.03 5.77 2.44
N PRO A 208 16.69 6.49 3.53
CA PRO A 208 17.05 6.06 4.88
C PRO A 208 16.67 4.60 5.15
N ALA A 209 17.60 3.83 5.71
CA ALA A 209 17.39 2.43 6.06
C ALA A 209 16.84 2.29 7.48
N ILE A 210 16.04 1.23 7.71
CA ILE A 210 15.64 0.77 9.05
C ILE A 210 16.02 -0.71 9.19
N ALA A 211 16.71 -1.07 10.27
CA ALA A 211 17.08 -2.46 10.54
C ALA A 211 15.85 -3.29 10.96
N PRO A 212 15.82 -4.61 10.68
CA PRO A 212 14.71 -5.48 11.07
C PRO A 212 14.29 -5.36 12.54
N ALA A 213 15.25 -5.36 13.47
CA ALA A 213 14.96 -5.22 14.90
C ALA A 213 14.34 -3.85 15.26
N ALA A 214 14.79 -2.78 14.59
CA ALA A 214 14.22 -1.45 14.78
C ALA A 214 12.79 -1.35 14.21
N LEU A 215 12.52 -1.99 13.06
CA LEU A 215 11.16 -2.08 12.52
C LEU A 215 10.24 -2.90 13.43
N LYS A 216 10.71 -4.03 13.98
CA LYS A 216 9.92 -4.84 14.92
C LYS A 216 9.51 -4.02 16.16
N ALA A 217 10.43 -3.24 16.71
CA ALA A 217 10.14 -2.30 17.81
C ALA A 217 9.15 -1.22 17.36
N ALA A 218 9.35 -0.63 16.17
CA ALA A 218 8.50 0.41 15.60
C ALA A 218 7.04 -0.02 15.40
N LEU A 219 6.79 -1.27 15.03
CA LEU A 219 5.42 -1.79 14.88
C LEU A 219 4.64 -1.86 16.21
N SER A 220 5.35 -1.73 17.33
CA SER A 220 4.85 -1.89 18.70
C SER A 220 4.99 -0.64 19.56
N ASP A 221 5.57 0.45 19.04
CA ASP A 221 5.87 1.67 19.83
C ASP A 221 4.64 2.55 20.13
N GLY A 222 3.49 2.22 19.54
CA GLY A 222 2.22 2.93 19.75
C GLY A 222 1.95 4.02 18.72
N GLU A 223 2.93 4.34 17.87
CA GLU A 223 2.83 5.39 16.86
C GLU A 223 2.18 4.88 15.57
N GLU A 224 1.70 5.81 14.74
CA GLU A 224 1.21 5.47 13.40
C GLU A 224 2.37 5.06 12.49
N ILE A 225 2.24 3.88 11.86
CA ILE A 225 3.21 3.35 10.91
C ILE A 225 2.49 2.58 9.81
N ALA A 226 2.96 2.78 8.57
CA ALA A 226 2.59 1.96 7.42
C ALA A 226 3.79 1.12 6.99
N LEU A 227 3.63 -0.21 7.02
CA LEU A 227 4.58 -1.14 6.43
C LEU A 227 4.01 -1.61 5.09
N LEU A 228 4.67 -1.26 3.99
CA LEU A 228 4.17 -1.54 2.64
C LEU A 228 5.14 -2.46 1.90
N ASP A 229 4.63 -3.57 1.35
CA ASP A 229 5.38 -4.43 0.45
C ASP A 229 5.18 -3.97 -0.99
N VAL A 230 6.27 -3.64 -1.68
CA VAL A 230 6.20 -3.01 -3.00
C VAL A 230 6.36 -3.99 -4.16
N ARG A 231 6.45 -5.28 -3.88
CA ARG A 231 6.43 -6.34 -4.89
C ARG A 231 5.02 -6.54 -5.42
N GLU A 232 4.88 -7.21 -6.55
CA GLU A 232 3.57 -7.61 -7.06
C GLU A 232 2.83 -8.50 -6.04
N THR A 233 1.49 -8.41 -6.02
CA THR A 233 0.70 -8.96 -4.91
C THR A 233 0.82 -10.48 -4.78
N GLY A 234 0.97 -11.20 -5.89
CA GLY A 234 1.21 -12.64 -5.87
C GLY A 234 2.59 -13.01 -5.33
N VAL A 235 3.60 -12.16 -5.54
CA VAL A 235 4.92 -12.30 -4.90
C VAL A 235 4.83 -12.07 -3.40
N PHE A 236 4.15 -11.00 -2.98
CA PHE A 236 3.89 -10.68 -1.58
C PHE A 236 3.23 -11.84 -0.84
N VAL A 237 2.13 -12.37 -1.39
CA VAL A 237 1.37 -13.49 -0.81
C VAL A 237 2.22 -14.75 -0.58
N ARG A 238 3.28 -14.98 -1.35
CA ARG A 238 4.13 -16.17 -1.14
C ARG A 238 4.95 -16.07 0.14
N SER A 239 5.36 -14.87 0.55
CA SER A 239 6.17 -14.64 1.75
C SER A 239 6.27 -13.15 2.09
N HIS A 240 5.67 -12.73 3.20
CA HIS A 240 5.64 -11.34 3.65
C HIS A 240 5.66 -11.19 5.17
N ILE A 241 5.90 -9.96 5.65
CA ILE A 241 5.80 -9.61 7.08
C ILE A 241 4.31 -9.50 7.45
N LEU A 242 3.89 -10.00 8.61
CA LEU A 242 2.49 -10.12 9.01
C LEU A 242 1.67 -8.83 8.82
N LEU A 243 2.21 -7.71 9.30
CA LEU A 243 1.53 -6.41 9.33
C LEU A 243 1.82 -5.55 8.08
N ALA A 244 2.44 -6.13 7.05
CA ALA A 244 2.66 -5.44 5.79
C ALA A 244 1.38 -5.45 4.94
N ALA A 245 1.05 -4.30 4.33
CA ALA A 245 0.03 -4.21 3.29
C ALA A 245 0.69 -4.30 1.91
N SER A 246 0.03 -4.98 0.96
CA SER A 246 0.48 -5.01 -0.44
C SER A 246 0.29 -3.64 -1.10
N ALA A 247 1.37 -3.05 -1.60
CA ALA A 247 1.36 -1.79 -2.35
C ALA A 247 2.35 -1.85 -3.52
N PRO A 248 2.07 -2.65 -4.57
CA PRO A 248 3.01 -2.88 -5.67
C PRO A 248 3.51 -1.57 -6.29
N LEU A 249 4.83 -1.48 -6.52
CA LEU A 249 5.53 -0.29 -7.00
C LEU A 249 4.82 0.40 -8.17
N TRP A 250 4.40 -0.39 -9.16
CA TRP A 250 3.80 0.09 -10.41
C TRP A 250 2.30 0.43 -10.32
N ARG A 251 1.72 0.27 -9.12
CA ARG A 251 0.33 0.63 -8.81
C ARG A 251 0.24 1.72 -7.75
N LEU A 252 1.37 2.19 -7.21
CA LEU A 252 1.39 3.15 -6.10
C LEU A 252 0.60 4.42 -6.39
N GLU A 253 0.67 4.96 -7.62
CA GLU A 253 -0.07 6.15 -8.06
C GLU A 253 -1.60 6.03 -7.92
N LEU A 254 -2.13 4.80 -7.86
CA LEU A 254 -3.54 4.49 -7.71
C LEU A 254 -3.90 4.09 -6.27
N LEU A 255 -2.94 3.55 -5.52
CA LEU A 255 -3.17 2.91 -4.23
C LEU A 255 -2.81 3.79 -3.05
N ILE A 256 -1.73 4.58 -3.15
CA ILE A 256 -1.10 5.17 -1.97
C ILE A 256 -2.00 6.16 -1.21
N ASP A 257 -2.76 7.01 -1.92
CA ASP A 257 -3.68 7.99 -1.29
C ASP A 257 -4.80 7.28 -0.50
N ARG A 258 -5.15 6.05 -0.89
CA ARG A 258 -6.16 5.22 -0.22
C ARG A 258 -5.56 4.42 0.93
N LEU A 259 -4.35 3.88 0.77
CA LEU A 259 -3.67 3.08 1.79
C LEU A 259 -3.07 3.95 2.90
N VAL A 260 -2.51 5.11 2.58
CA VAL A 260 -1.80 6.01 3.50
C VAL A 260 -2.22 7.47 3.23
N PRO A 261 -3.41 7.91 3.69
CA PRO A 261 -3.97 9.21 3.31
C PRO A 261 -3.19 10.41 3.84
N ARG A 262 -2.55 10.29 5.01
CA ARG A 262 -1.74 11.36 5.62
C ARG A 262 -0.30 11.32 5.07
N ARG A 263 0.15 12.42 4.48
CA ARG A 263 1.45 12.55 3.78
C ARG A 263 2.67 12.40 4.67
N ASP A 264 2.55 12.78 5.94
CA ASP A 264 3.66 12.75 6.92
C ASP A 264 3.72 11.44 7.71
N THR A 265 2.86 10.47 7.37
CA THR A 265 2.86 9.15 8.01
C THR A 265 4.21 8.48 7.86
N ARG A 266 4.69 7.86 8.94
CA ARG A 266 5.88 7.02 8.95
C ARG A 266 5.65 5.81 8.06
N ILE A 267 6.32 5.76 6.92
CA ILE A 267 6.24 4.65 5.96
C ILE A 267 7.56 3.88 5.98
N VAL A 268 7.45 2.55 6.09
CA VAL A 268 8.54 1.63 5.84
C VAL A 268 8.20 0.78 4.62
N LEU A 269 9.07 0.79 3.62
CA LEU A 269 8.92 0.00 2.41
C LEU A 269 9.76 -1.27 2.50
N ALA A 270 9.17 -2.38 2.09
CA ALA A 270 9.83 -3.68 2.01
C ALA A 270 9.63 -4.30 0.62
N ASP A 271 10.60 -5.13 0.23
CA ASP A 271 10.56 -6.04 -0.89
C ASP A 271 11.35 -7.30 -0.50
N ALA A 272 12.02 -7.97 -1.45
CA ALA A 272 12.88 -9.12 -1.13
C ALA A 272 14.23 -8.70 -0.55
N ASP A 273 14.88 -7.71 -1.16
CA ASP A 273 16.33 -7.48 -1.10
C ASP A 273 16.76 -6.01 -1.37
N GLU A 274 15.84 -5.05 -1.25
CA GLU A 274 15.96 -3.61 -1.55
C GLU A 274 15.97 -3.21 -3.03
N SER A 275 15.85 -4.16 -3.97
CA SER A 275 15.89 -3.88 -5.43
C SER A 275 14.77 -2.96 -5.95
N LEU A 276 13.58 -3.02 -5.32
CA LEU A 276 12.38 -2.25 -5.67
C LEU A 276 12.07 -1.18 -4.62
N ALA A 277 12.34 -1.45 -3.34
CA ALA A 277 11.93 -0.59 -2.23
C ALA A 277 12.50 0.84 -2.33
N HIS A 278 13.76 1.01 -2.78
CA HIS A 278 14.32 2.34 -2.99
C HIS A 278 13.70 3.06 -4.20
N GLN A 279 13.27 2.34 -5.24
CA GLN A 279 12.53 2.95 -6.36
C GLN A 279 11.16 3.45 -5.90
N ALA A 280 10.46 2.62 -5.11
CA ALA A 280 9.18 2.97 -4.51
C ALA A 280 9.31 4.17 -3.56
N ALA A 281 10.36 4.22 -2.73
CA ALA A 281 10.62 5.37 -1.86
C ALA A 281 10.82 6.65 -2.68
N GLY A 282 11.60 6.60 -3.76
CA GLY A 282 11.80 7.75 -4.64
C GLY A 282 10.53 8.19 -5.35
N LYS A 283 9.62 7.27 -5.65
CA LYS A 283 8.28 7.57 -6.18
C LYS A 283 7.42 8.26 -5.11
N LEU A 284 7.35 7.69 -3.90
CA LEU A 284 6.56 8.24 -2.79
C LEU A 284 7.00 9.66 -2.40
N VAL A 285 8.31 9.91 -2.30
CA VAL A 285 8.85 11.24 -2.00
C VAL A 285 8.37 12.29 -3.00
N ARG A 286 8.41 11.97 -4.31
CA ARG A 286 7.94 12.88 -5.37
C ARG A 286 6.42 13.06 -5.39
N LEU A 287 5.68 12.03 -5.00
CA LEU A 287 4.23 12.11 -4.84
C LEU A 287 3.83 12.88 -3.56
N GLY A 288 4.78 13.17 -2.67
CA GLY A 288 4.62 14.02 -1.50
C GLY A 288 4.65 13.29 -0.15
N TRP A 289 4.97 11.99 -0.12
CA TRP A 289 5.21 11.24 1.12
C TRP A 289 6.71 11.22 1.42
N ARG A 290 7.15 12.05 2.37
CA ARG A 290 8.58 12.28 2.63
C ARG A 290 9.13 11.50 3.83
N ASN A 291 8.26 11.08 4.75
CA ASN A 291 8.63 10.25 5.90
C ASN A 291 8.72 8.76 5.52
N VAL A 292 9.69 8.43 4.66
CA VAL A 292 9.87 7.10 4.08
C VAL A 292 11.23 6.51 4.48
N SER A 293 11.22 5.27 4.95
CA SER A 293 12.41 4.45 5.15
C SER A 293 12.30 3.11 4.39
N VAL A 294 13.42 2.47 4.10
CA VAL A 294 13.49 1.14 3.46
C VAL A 294 13.99 0.11 4.48
N LEU A 295 13.32 -1.04 4.55
CA LEU A 295 13.76 -2.15 5.39
C LEU A 295 15.09 -2.71 4.87
N ALA A 296 16.13 -2.61 5.70
CA ALA A 296 17.45 -3.14 5.37
C ALA A 296 17.39 -4.67 5.17
N GLY A 297 17.89 -5.12 4.02
CA GLY A 297 17.87 -6.49 3.53
C GLY A 297 16.49 -6.99 3.08
N GLY A 298 15.45 -6.15 3.08
CA GLY A 298 14.09 -6.56 2.73
C GLY A 298 13.55 -7.70 3.60
N THR A 299 12.64 -8.51 3.05
CA THR A 299 12.11 -9.71 3.72
C THR A 299 13.17 -10.79 3.94
N ALA A 300 14.22 -10.85 3.09
CA ALA A 300 15.35 -11.75 3.33
C ALA A 300 16.13 -11.37 4.60
N GLY A 301 16.37 -10.08 4.81
CA GLY A 301 16.98 -9.52 6.02
C GLY A 301 16.11 -9.72 7.26
N TRP A 302 14.79 -9.59 7.12
CA TRP A 302 13.82 -9.89 8.18
C TRP A 302 13.92 -11.35 8.66
N ALA A 303 13.91 -12.30 7.72
CA ALA A 303 14.08 -13.71 8.03
C ALA A 303 15.48 -14.04 8.59
N ALA A 304 16.54 -13.43 8.04
CA ALA A 304 17.90 -13.61 8.53
C ALA A 304 18.08 -13.10 9.98
N ALA A 305 17.29 -12.11 10.39
CA ALA A 305 17.23 -11.64 11.78
C ALA A 305 16.40 -12.54 12.71
N GLY A 306 15.84 -13.65 12.20
CA GLY A 306 15.07 -14.62 12.97
C GLY A 306 13.61 -14.27 13.18
N TYR A 307 13.05 -13.32 12.42
CA TYR A 307 11.66 -12.93 12.52
C TYR A 307 10.75 -13.72 11.55
N GLU A 308 9.50 -13.90 11.93
CA GLU A 308 8.52 -14.70 11.17
C GLU A 308 8.14 -14.02 9.84
N LEU A 309 8.00 -14.85 8.81
CA LEU A 309 7.36 -14.50 7.55
C LEU A 309 6.12 -15.36 7.38
N PHE A 310 5.10 -14.79 6.74
CA PHE A 310 3.80 -15.39 6.52
C PHE A 310 3.56 -15.54 5.03
N SER A 311 2.79 -16.57 4.67
CA SER A 311 2.24 -16.74 3.33
C SER A 311 0.73 -16.57 3.36
N GLY A 312 0.10 -16.38 2.22
CA GLY A 312 -1.34 -16.16 2.07
C GLY A 312 -1.70 -14.68 1.95
N SER A 313 -2.98 -14.41 1.69
CA SER A 313 -3.53 -13.06 1.68
C SER A 313 -4.24 -12.77 3.00
N ASN A 314 -4.30 -11.49 3.38
CA ASN A 314 -5.11 -11.00 4.51
C ASN A 314 -4.84 -11.75 5.82
N VAL A 315 -3.57 -12.09 6.04
CA VAL A 315 -3.14 -12.97 7.14
C VAL A 315 -3.54 -12.44 8.51
N PRO A 316 -3.46 -11.13 8.84
CA PRO A 316 -3.93 -10.62 10.12
C PRO A 316 -5.38 -11.00 10.41
N SER A 317 -6.27 -10.83 9.44
CA SER A 317 -7.70 -11.13 9.58
C SER A 317 -8.00 -12.62 9.66
N LYS A 318 -7.28 -13.46 8.90
CA LYS A 318 -7.44 -14.92 8.96
C LYS A 318 -6.93 -15.51 10.27
N ALA A 319 -5.74 -15.08 10.68
CA ALA A 319 -5.16 -15.50 11.94
C ALA A 319 -6.01 -15.03 13.14
N PHE A 320 -6.65 -13.85 13.03
CA PHE A 320 -7.64 -13.39 13.99
C PHE A 320 -8.88 -14.30 14.05
N GLY A 321 -9.39 -14.79 12.92
CA GLY A 321 -10.45 -15.79 12.86
C GLY A 321 -10.12 -17.06 13.65
N GLU A 322 -8.91 -17.58 13.48
CA GLU A 322 -8.44 -18.77 14.20
C GLU A 322 -8.26 -18.50 15.72
N VAL A 323 -7.80 -17.31 16.09
CA VAL A 323 -7.74 -16.88 17.51
C VAL A 323 -9.13 -16.81 18.14
N ILE A 324 -10.16 -16.40 17.39
CA ILE A 324 -11.55 -16.41 17.85
C ILE A 324 -12.00 -17.85 18.16
N GLU A 325 -11.86 -18.77 17.21
CA GLU A 325 -12.27 -20.17 17.41
C GLU A 325 -11.52 -20.79 18.60
N HIS A 326 -10.20 -20.58 18.67
CA HIS A 326 -9.36 -21.13 19.73
C HIS A 326 -9.73 -20.63 21.13
N ARG A 327 -10.00 -19.33 21.28
CA ARG A 327 -10.25 -18.70 22.60
C ARG A 327 -11.71 -18.67 23.01
N LYS A 328 -12.64 -18.54 22.06
CA LYS A 328 -14.09 -18.48 22.33
C LYS A 328 -14.77 -19.83 22.17
N HIS A 329 -14.08 -20.84 21.64
CA HIS A 329 -14.64 -22.17 21.36
C HIS A 329 -15.90 -22.08 20.49
N THR A 330 -15.84 -21.27 19.43
CA THR A 330 -16.95 -21.06 18.50
C THR A 330 -17.48 -22.42 18.03
N PRO A 331 -18.76 -22.75 18.28
CA PRO A 331 -19.33 -24.03 17.90
C PRO A 331 -19.28 -24.26 16.40
N TRP A 332 -19.03 -25.50 15.98
CA TRP A 332 -19.00 -25.89 14.57
C TRP A 332 -19.76 -27.20 14.32
N ILE A 333 -20.20 -27.40 13.08
CA ILE A 333 -20.77 -28.66 12.57
C ILE A 333 -19.93 -29.18 11.42
N SER A 334 -19.77 -30.50 11.32
CA SER A 334 -19.07 -31.12 10.19
C SER A 334 -19.93 -31.10 8.91
N VAL A 335 -19.27 -31.15 7.75
CA VAL A 335 -19.94 -31.27 6.45
C VAL A 335 -20.85 -32.50 6.37
N ASP A 336 -20.40 -33.65 6.88
CA ASP A 336 -21.17 -34.89 6.84
C ASP A 336 -22.40 -34.82 7.73
N GLU A 337 -22.25 -34.27 8.94
CA GLU A 337 -23.37 -34.11 9.87
C GLU A 337 -24.39 -33.08 9.34
N LEU A 338 -23.93 -31.93 8.82
CA LEU A 338 -24.82 -30.95 8.19
C LEU A 338 -25.62 -31.59 7.05
N HIS A 339 -24.94 -32.33 6.18
CA HIS A 339 -25.58 -32.99 5.06
C HIS A 339 -26.65 -33.99 5.52
N GLN A 340 -26.33 -34.86 6.48
CA GLN A 340 -27.29 -35.83 7.04
C GLN A 340 -28.51 -35.15 7.66
N ARG A 341 -28.32 -34.05 8.38
CA ARG A 341 -29.43 -33.32 9.01
C ARG A 341 -30.32 -32.61 7.98
N VAL A 342 -29.72 -32.03 6.94
CA VAL A 342 -30.48 -31.45 5.82
C VAL A 342 -31.27 -32.53 5.07
N GLU A 343 -30.68 -33.69 4.80
CA GLU A 343 -31.39 -34.81 4.16
C GLU A 343 -32.53 -35.37 5.01
N ARG A 344 -32.37 -35.36 6.34
CA ARG A 344 -33.42 -35.75 7.28
C ARG A 344 -34.58 -34.75 7.35
N GLY A 345 -34.40 -33.53 6.84
CA GLY A 345 -35.40 -32.47 6.90
C GLY A 345 -35.44 -31.76 8.27
N ASP A 346 -34.31 -31.72 8.97
CA ASP A 346 -34.19 -30.93 10.20
C ASP A 346 -34.42 -29.44 9.92
N ASP A 347 -34.87 -28.71 10.94
CA ASP A 347 -35.06 -27.27 10.89
C ASP A 347 -33.73 -26.51 10.93
N ILE A 348 -33.14 -26.29 9.75
CA ILE A 348 -31.82 -25.70 9.57
C ILE A 348 -31.87 -24.58 8.54
N VAL A 349 -31.24 -23.46 8.88
CA VAL A 349 -30.96 -22.35 7.98
C VAL A 349 -29.45 -22.26 7.78
N VAL A 350 -29.01 -22.32 6.52
CA VAL A 350 -27.59 -22.18 6.17
C VAL A 350 -27.38 -20.85 5.46
N VAL A 351 -26.47 -20.03 5.98
CA VAL A 351 -26.17 -18.69 5.45
C VAL A 351 -24.69 -18.56 5.05
N ASP A 352 -24.42 -18.01 3.88
CA ASP A 352 -23.09 -17.78 3.35
C ASP A 352 -22.63 -16.36 3.63
N SER A 353 -21.58 -16.25 4.43
CA SER A 353 -21.03 -14.98 4.93
C SER A 353 -20.09 -14.26 3.96
N ARG A 354 -19.84 -14.85 2.77
CA ARG A 354 -19.01 -14.24 1.71
C ARG A 354 -19.73 -13.12 0.98
N THR A 355 -19.05 -12.47 0.02
CA THR A 355 -19.74 -11.46 -0.80
C THR A 355 -20.80 -12.11 -1.70
N PRO A 356 -21.82 -11.34 -2.14
CA PRO A 356 -22.80 -11.85 -3.09
C PRO A 356 -22.17 -12.36 -4.39
N GLU A 357 -21.07 -11.75 -4.83
CA GLU A 357 -20.33 -12.18 -6.02
C GLU A 357 -19.67 -13.55 -5.82
N GLU A 358 -19.04 -13.80 -4.67
CA GLU A 358 -18.46 -15.12 -4.35
C GLU A 358 -19.54 -16.20 -4.20
N PHE A 359 -20.70 -15.86 -3.63
CA PHE A 359 -21.84 -16.77 -3.51
C PHE A 359 -22.43 -17.14 -4.88
N ALA A 360 -22.52 -16.15 -5.78
CA ALA A 360 -22.99 -16.34 -7.14
C ALA A 360 -22.00 -17.15 -7.97
N ASP A 361 -20.69 -16.98 -7.75
CA ASP A 361 -19.67 -17.81 -8.40
C ASP A 361 -19.83 -19.28 -8.01
N PHE A 362 -19.93 -19.58 -6.70
CA PHE A 362 -20.32 -20.90 -6.20
C PHE A 362 -20.88 -20.84 -4.79
N SER A 363 -21.77 -21.77 -4.42
CA SER A 363 -22.36 -21.87 -3.07
C SER A 363 -22.85 -23.28 -2.76
N LEU A 364 -23.13 -23.55 -1.47
CA LEU A 364 -23.83 -24.77 -1.08
C LEU A 364 -25.25 -24.76 -1.70
N PRO A 365 -25.80 -25.90 -2.16
CA PRO A 365 -27.06 -25.92 -2.90
C PRO A 365 -28.28 -25.32 -2.18
N PHE A 366 -28.30 -25.41 -0.85
CA PHE A 366 -29.41 -24.96 0.00
C PHE A 366 -29.10 -23.69 0.80
N ALA A 367 -27.89 -23.13 0.71
CA ALA A 367 -27.52 -21.94 1.48
C ALA A 367 -28.19 -20.66 0.95
N HIS A 368 -28.35 -19.66 1.82
CA HIS A 368 -28.76 -18.30 1.48
C HIS A 368 -27.56 -17.36 1.51
N SER A 369 -27.48 -16.41 0.58
CA SER A 369 -26.46 -15.36 0.63
C SER A 369 -26.78 -14.40 1.78
N LEU A 370 -25.85 -14.21 2.72
CA LEU A 370 -25.98 -13.25 3.80
C LEU A 370 -24.58 -12.78 4.26
N PRO A 371 -23.99 -11.78 3.58
CA PRO A 371 -22.62 -11.32 3.86
C PRO A 371 -22.40 -10.96 5.33
N GLY A 372 -21.18 -11.13 5.83
CA GLY A 372 -20.89 -11.09 7.28
C GLY A 372 -21.48 -9.91 8.07
N ALA A 373 -21.38 -8.68 7.56
CA ALA A 373 -21.93 -7.49 8.25
C ALA A 373 -23.47 -7.48 8.28
N GLU A 374 -24.11 -8.18 7.36
CA GLU A 374 -25.56 -8.26 7.19
C GLU A 374 -26.21 -9.29 8.13
N LEU A 375 -25.41 -10.16 8.77
CA LEU A 375 -25.89 -11.27 9.61
C LEU A 375 -26.84 -10.79 10.72
N VAL A 376 -26.38 -9.90 11.61
CA VAL A 376 -27.21 -9.40 12.72
C VAL A 376 -28.40 -8.59 12.21
N TYR A 377 -28.23 -7.89 11.08
CA TYR A 377 -29.26 -7.05 10.49
C TYR A 377 -30.43 -7.87 9.92
N ARG A 378 -30.18 -9.06 9.33
CA ARG A 378 -31.20 -9.79 8.55
C ARG A 378 -31.43 -11.26 8.94
N ILE A 379 -30.67 -11.84 9.87
CA ILE A 379 -30.78 -13.29 10.15
C ILE A 379 -32.19 -13.71 10.60
N HIS A 380 -32.94 -12.83 11.27
CA HIS A 380 -34.29 -13.12 11.73
C HIS A 380 -35.26 -13.42 10.58
N GLU A 381 -35.05 -12.81 9.41
CA GLU A 381 -35.86 -13.03 8.21
C GLU A 381 -35.70 -14.46 7.64
N PHE A 382 -34.57 -15.10 7.94
CA PHE A 382 -34.31 -16.48 7.55
C PHE A 382 -34.64 -17.48 8.65
N ALA A 383 -34.35 -17.14 9.92
CA ALA A 383 -34.51 -18.03 11.08
C ALA A 383 -35.39 -17.40 12.18
N PRO A 384 -36.69 -17.15 11.92
CA PRO A 384 -37.56 -16.46 12.88
C PRO A 384 -37.88 -17.30 14.12
N ARG A 385 -37.78 -18.63 14.03
CA ARG A 385 -38.03 -19.54 15.16
C ARG A 385 -36.77 -19.71 16.00
N PRO A 386 -36.82 -19.54 17.33
CA PRO A 386 -35.69 -19.72 18.23
C PRO A 386 -35.00 -21.09 18.15
N GLU A 387 -35.73 -22.13 17.75
CA GLU A 387 -35.22 -23.51 17.72
C GLU A 387 -34.51 -23.85 16.40
N THR A 388 -34.66 -23.01 15.36
CA THR A 388 -34.01 -23.21 14.07
C THR A 388 -32.50 -23.13 14.22
N LEU A 389 -31.79 -24.17 13.80
CA LEU A 389 -30.33 -24.19 13.78
C LEU A 389 -29.81 -23.28 12.67
N VAL A 390 -29.01 -22.28 13.04
CA VAL A 390 -28.33 -21.40 12.10
C VAL A 390 -26.91 -21.91 11.87
N VAL A 391 -26.58 -22.19 10.62
CA VAL A 391 -25.24 -22.61 10.19
C VAL A 391 -24.64 -21.54 9.31
N VAL A 392 -23.52 -20.95 9.74
CA VAL A 392 -22.80 -19.95 8.95
C VAL A 392 -21.71 -20.64 8.14
N ASN A 393 -21.67 -20.45 6.81
CA ASN A 393 -20.63 -20.98 5.94
C ASN A 393 -19.79 -19.86 5.31
N CYS A 394 -18.61 -20.26 4.82
CA CYS A 394 -17.83 -19.50 3.86
C CYS A 394 -17.07 -20.49 2.94
N ALA A 395 -16.02 -20.03 2.27
CA ALA A 395 -15.21 -20.86 1.39
C ALA A 395 -14.28 -21.82 2.15
N GLY A 396 -13.64 -21.31 3.21
CA GLY A 396 -12.74 -22.04 4.12
C GLY A 396 -13.24 -21.91 5.55
N ARG A 397 -12.49 -21.24 6.43
CA ARG A 397 -12.79 -21.18 7.87
C ARG A 397 -13.14 -19.79 8.37
N THR A 398 -12.26 -18.81 8.13
CA THR A 398 -12.27 -17.46 8.74
C THR A 398 -13.65 -16.80 8.84
N ARG A 399 -14.31 -16.49 7.71
CA ARG A 399 -15.60 -15.75 7.72
C ARG A 399 -16.75 -16.52 8.38
N SER A 400 -16.72 -17.85 8.33
CA SER A 400 -17.74 -18.68 8.98
C SER A 400 -17.62 -18.62 10.51
N ILE A 401 -16.40 -18.64 11.05
CA ILE A 401 -16.11 -18.48 12.47
C ILE A 401 -16.52 -17.09 12.93
N VAL A 402 -16.04 -16.05 12.25
CA VAL A 402 -16.36 -14.64 12.58
C VAL A 402 -17.88 -14.42 12.52
N GLY A 403 -18.54 -14.90 11.47
CA GLY A 403 -19.99 -14.74 11.30
C GLY A 403 -20.80 -15.49 12.36
N ALA A 404 -20.48 -16.75 12.65
CA ALA A 404 -21.13 -17.51 13.72
C ALA A 404 -20.94 -16.84 15.08
N GLN A 405 -19.69 -16.45 15.40
CA GLN A 405 -19.40 -15.75 16.64
C GLN A 405 -20.08 -14.38 16.73
N THR A 406 -20.30 -13.69 15.60
CA THR A 406 -21.05 -12.42 15.56
C THR A 406 -22.48 -12.64 16.05
N LEU A 407 -23.15 -13.68 15.56
CA LEU A 407 -24.52 -14.00 15.95
C LEU A 407 -24.62 -14.46 17.42
N ILE A 408 -23.63 -15.24 17.87
CA ILE A 408 -23.51 -15.69 19.27
C ILE A 408 -23.30 -14.51 20.21
N ASP A 409 -22.35 -13.62 19.90
CA ASP A 409 -22.04 -12.43 20.70
C ASP A 409 -23.22 -11.43 20.69
N ALA A 410 -23.99 -11.37 19.60
CA ALA A 410 -25.25 -10.61 19.50
C ALA A 410 -26.43 -11.27 20.26
N GLY A 411 -26.22 -12.47 20.81
CA GLY A 411 -27.13 -13.17 21.70
C GLY A 411 -28.43 -13.63 21.04
N ILE A 412 -28.43 -13.89 19.72
CA ILE A 412 -29.65 -14.40 19.04
C ILE A 412 -30.13 -15.69 19.71
N PRO A 413 -31.44 -15.95 19.75
CA PRO A 413 -31.96 -17.09 20.52
C PRO A 413 -31.68 -18.43 19.84
N ASN A 414 -31.39 -18.41 18.54
CA ASN A 414 -31.07 -19.58 17.74
C ASN A 414 -29.80 -20.28 18.21
N PRO A 415 -29.74 -21.62 18.19
CA PRO A 415 -28.46 -22.30 18.21
C PRO A 415 -27.68 -21.94 16.94
N VAL A 416 -26.43 -21.50 17.10
CA VAL A 416 -25.56 -21.07 16.00
C VAL A 416 -24.29 -21.92 15.97
N VAL A 417 -23.92 -22.36 14.77
CA VAL A 417 -22.65 -23.06 14.51
C VAL A 417 -22.01 -22.54 13.22
N SER A 418 -20.69 -22.61 13.10
CA SER A 418 -19.99 -22.48 11.82
C SER A 418 -19.97 -23.83 11.07
N LEU A 419 -19.96 -23.80 9.74
CA LEU A 419 -19.65 -24.99 8.94
C LEU A 419 -18.14 -25.19 8.92
N LYS A 420 -17.67 -26.28 9.52
CA LYS A 420 -16.25 -26.61 9.56
C LYS A 420 -15.68 -26.74 8.14
N ASP A 421 -14.66 -25.94 7.86
CA ASP A 421 -13.88 -25.92 6.61
C ASP A 421 -14.69 -25.61 5.32
N GLY A 422 -15.92 -25.12 5.48
CA GLY A 422 -16.71 -24.47 4.44
C GLY A 422 -16.95 -25.31 3.18
N THR A 423 -17.00 -24.63 2.03
CA THR A 423 -17.19 -25.29 0.73
C THR A 423 -15.99 -26.12 0.28
N MET A 424 -14.79 -25.88 0.83
CA MET A 424 -13.61 -26.72 0.56
C MET A 424 -13.85 -28.14 1.08
N ALA A 425 -14.25 -28.29 2.36
CA ALA A 425 -14.58 -29.60 2.91
C ALA A 425 -15.81 -30.24 2.24
N TRP A 426 -16.78 -29.44 1.80
CA TRP A 426 -17.93 -29.93 1.02
C TRP A 426 -17.48 -30.65 -0.25
N LEU A 427 -16.56 -30.03 -1.01
CA LEU A 427 -15.98 -30.62 -2.22
C LEU A 427 -15.04 -31.80 -1.91
N LEU A 428 -14.23 -31.73 -0.85
CA LEU A 428 -13.36 -32.82 -0.41
C LEU A 428 -14.16 -34.08 -0.06
N ALA A 429 -15.36 -33.91 0.50
CA ALA A 429 -16.27 -34.99 0.81
C ALA A 429 -17.11 -35.47 -0.39
N GLY A 430 -16.72 -35.09 -1.62
CA GLY A 430 -17.31 -35.58 -2.87
C GLY A 430 -18.67 -34.98 -3.22
N ARG A 431 -19.09 -33.91 -2.55
CA ARG A 431 -20.39 -33.25 -2.79
C ARG A 431 -20.26 -32.11 -3.80
N THR A 432 -21.38 -31.71 -4.39
CA THR A 432 -21.42 -30.69 -5.45
C THR A 432 -21.87 -29.34 -4.92
N LEU A 433 -21.34 -28.28 -5.53
CA LEU A 433 -21.77 -26.90 -5.30
C LEU A 433 -22.78 -26.48 -6.38
N SER A 434 -23.51 -25.41 -6.08
CA SER A 434 -24.34 -24.69 -7.05
C SER A 434 -23.62 -23.44 -7.54
N HIS A 435 -23.90 -23.03 -8.78
CA HIS A 435 -23.30 -21.87 -9.45
C HIS A 435 -24.39 -20.95 -9.99
N GLY A 436 -24.09 -19.66 -10.15
CA GLY A 436 -25.00 -18.65 -10.69
C GLY A 436 -26.19 -18.30 -9.79
N ARG A 437 -26.17 -18.73 -8.52
CA ARG A 437 -27.27 -18.44 -7.57
C ARG A 437 -27.22 -16.99 -7.13
N SER A 438 -28.34 -16.29 -7.27
CA SER A 438 -28.49 -14.91 -6.81
C SER A 438 -29.89 -14.71 -6.24
N ALA A 439 -29.96 -14.14 -5.05
CA ALA A 439 -31.21 -13.74 -4.40
C ALA A 439 -31.02 -12.37 -3.74
N PRO A 440 -32.01 -11.46 -3.82
CA PRO A 440 -31.98 -10.23 -3.03
C PRO A 440 -31.89 -10.53 -1.54
N LEU A 441 -31.16 -9.69 -0.81
CA LEU A 441 -31.13 -9.75 0.64
C LEU A 441 -32.50 -9.27 1.18
N PRO A 442 -33.13 -10.00 2.13
CA PRO A 442 -34.42 -9.59 2.67
C PRO A 442 -34.24 -8.32 3.52
N GLU A 443 -35.19 -7.39 3.42
CA GLU A 443 -35.22 -6.22 4.29
C GLU A 443 -35.99 -6.56 5.57
N PRO A 444 -35.43 -6.26 6.76
CA PRO A 444 -36.09 -6.59 8.01
C PRO A 444 -37.34 -5.74 8.22
N GLU A 445 -38.37 -6.35 8.79
CA GLU A 445 -39.54 -5.60 9.28
C GLU A 445 -39.14 -4.65 10.42
N ALA A 446 -39.95 -3.64 10.70
CA ALA A 446 -39.65 -2.63 11.73
C ALA A 446 -39.34 -3.23 13.12
N ALA A 447 -40.07 -4.29 13.51
CA ALA A 447 -39.83 -5.00 14.76
C ALA A 447 -38.52 -5.82 14.74
N GLY A 448 -38.19 -6.44 13.60
CA GLY A 448 -36.94 -7.17 13.40
C GLY A 448 -35.73 -6.23 13.44
N LEU A 449 -35.84 -5.06 12.80
CA LEU A 449 -34.80 -4.04 12.84
C LEU A 449 -34.53 -3.52 14.25
N GLU A 450 -35.56 -3.24 15.04
CA GLU A 450 -35.37 -2.76 16.41
C GLU A 450 -34.70 -3.81 17.31
N GLN A 451 -35.03 -5.09 17.11
CA GLN A 451 -34.33 -6.19 17.78
C GLN A 451 -32.86 -6.28 17.33
N ALA A 452 -32.58 -6.15 16.03
CA ALA A 452 -31.22 -6.16 15.49
C ALA A 452 -30.38 -5.01 16.06
N ARG A 453 -30.95 -3.80 16.16
CA ARG A 453 -30.31 -2.63 16.80
C ARG A 453 -29.96 -2.90 18.25
N THR A 454 -30.93 -3.38 19.03
CA THR A 454 -30.72 -3.71 20.45
C THR A 454 -29.57 -4.72 20.63
N ARG A 455 -29.50 -5.73 19.76
CA ARG A 455 -28.45 -6.76 19.78
C ARG A 455 -27.09 -6.25 19.36
N ALA A 456 -27.03 -5.22 18.52
CA ALA A 456 -25.80 -4.61 18.04
C ALA A 456 -25.13 -3.66 19.05
N GLU A 457 -25.74 -3.38 20.21
CA GLU A 457 -25.24 -2.39 21.18
C GLU A 457 -24.12 -2.90 22.11
N ASP A 458 -24.21 -4.13 22.64
CA ASP A 458 -23.35 -4.57 23.74
C ASP A 458 -21.89 -4.80 23.33
N VAL A 459 -21.68 -5.55 22.24
CA VAL A 459 -20.34 -5.97 21.80
C VAL A 459 -19.46 -4.77 21.43
N PRO A 460 -19.90 -3.79 20.60
CA PRO A 460 -19.08 -2.62 20.29
C PRO A 460 -18.74 -1.80 21.53
N ARG A 461 -19.69 -1.61 22.45
CA ARG A 461 -19.47 -0.88 23.71
C ARG A 461 -18.35 -1.53 24.53
N ARG A 462 -18.35 -2.86 24.65
CA ARG A 462 -17.33 -3.62 25.38
C ARG A 462 -16.00 -3.69 24.65
N ALA A 463 -16.02 -3.63 23.33
CA ALA A 463 -14.83 -3.53 22.48
C ALA A 463 -14.22 -2.12 22.47
N GLY A 464 -14.86 -1.13 23.09
CA GLY A 464 -14.36 0.25 23.15
C GLY A 464 -14.66 1.10 21.91
N VAL A 465 -15.62 0.68 21.08
CA VAL A 465 -16.08 1.44 19.92
C VAL A 465 -16.74 2.74 20.38
N ARG A 466 -16.33 3.87 19.80
CA ARG A 466 -16.86 5.19 20.14
C ARG A 466 -17.87 5.66 19.11
N ARG A 467 -19.05 6.11 19.56
CA ARG A 467 -20.01 6.79 18.70
C ARG A 467 -19.68 8.28 18.63
N ILE A 468 -19.73 8.84 17.42
CA ILE A 468 -19.49 10.26 17.18
C ILE A 468 -20.66 10.86 16.39
N ASP A 469 -21.03 12.08 16.78
CA ASP A 469 -21.95 12.92 16.03
C ASP A 469 -21.21 13.68 14.91
N ALA A 470 -21.92 14.57 14.22
CA ALA A 470 -21.34 15.40 13.16
C ALA A 470 -20.20 16.31 13.66
N ALA A 471 -20.29 16.83 14.90
CA ALA A 471 -19.24 17.65 15.48
C ALA A 471 -17.99 16.82 15.80
N GLY A 472 -18.16 15.60 16.31
CA GLY A 472 -17.09 14.63 16.52
C GLY A 472 -16.40 14.25 15.22
N LEU A 473 -17.16 13.99 14.15
CA LEU A 473 -16.60 13.73 12.82
C LEU A 473 -15.80 14.92 12.29
N ALA A 474 -16.37 16.13 12.34
CA ALA A 474 -15.69 17.35 11.89
C ALA A 474 -14.38 17.60 12.64
N ARG A 475 -14.32 17.28 13.94
CA ARG A 475 -13.08 17.34 14.72
C ARG A 475 -12.04 16.34 14.20
N LEU A 476 -12.42 15.09 13.98
CA LEU A 476 -11.49 14.09 13.43
C LEU A 476 -10.98 14.49 12.04
N GLU A 477 -11.83 15.08 11.22
CA GLU A 477 -11.47 15.59 9.88
C GLU A 477 -10.50 16.78 9.94
N ALA A 478 -10.71 17.71 10.89
CA ALA A 478 -9.77 18.81 11.13
C ALA A 478 -8.39 18.31 11.59
N GLU A 479 -8.36 17.21 12.34
CA GLU A 479 -7.14 16.55 12.82
C GLU A 479 -6.51 15.59 11.78
N ALA A 480 -7.06 15.46 10.57
CA ALA A 480 -6.58 14.48 9.58
C ALA A 480 -5.15 14.75 9.06
N GLY A 481 -4.64 15.97 9.26
CA GLY A 481 -3.23 16.30 9.03
C GLY A 481 -2.29 15.75 10.12
N GLU A 482 -2.81 15.49 11.32
CA GLU A 482 -2.05 15.02 12.48
C GLU A 482 -2.21 13.53 12.73
N ARG A 483 -3.36 12.94 12.36
CA ARG A 483 -3.68 11.52 12.55
C ARG A 483 -4.38 10.98 11.30
N SER A 484 -4.00 9.79 10.86
CA SER A 484 -4.60 9.17 9.67
C SER A 484 -6.09 8.86 9.93
N LEU A 485 -6.96 9.30 9.02
CA LEU A 485 -8.40 9.12 9.10
C LEU A 485 -8.94 8.35 7.90
N TYR A 486 -9.61 7.23 8.16
CA TYR A 486 -10.34 6.44 7.18
C TYR A 486 -11.84 6.57 7.45
N ARG A 487 -12.64 6.77 6.39
CA ARG A 487 -14.09 6.91 6.46
C ARG A 487 -14.72 5.91 5.50
N PHE A 488 -15.46 4.94 6.03
CA PHE A 488 -16.02 3.84 5.26
C PHE A 488 -17.54 3.75 5.39
N ASP A 489 -18.21 3.65 4.24
CA ASP A 489 -19.57 3.15 4.15
C ASP A 489 -19.50 1.62 4.02
N VAL A 490 -20.12 0.93 4.98
CA VAL A 490 -20.00 -0.53 5.13
C VAL A 490 -21.15 -1.32 4.51
N ARG A 491 -22.09 -0.62 3.86
CA ARG A 491 -23.29 -1.20 3.26
C ARG A 491 -22.98 -1.94 1.95
N THR A 492 -24.02 -2.53 1.36
CA THR A 492 -23.91 -3.20 0.06
C THR A 492 -23.48 -2.25 -1.05
N ARG A 493 -22.94 -2.79 -2.15
CA ARG A 493 -22.54 -1.98 -3.31
C ARG A 493 -23.72 -1.16 -3.84
N GLN A 494 -24.87 -1.80 -3.94
CA GLN A 494 -26.09 -1.21 -4.47
C GLN A 494 -26.52 0.00 -3.63
N GLU A 495 -26.46 -0.11 -2.30
CA GLU A 495 -26.78 1.00 -1.40
C GLU A 495 -25.78 2.15 -1.52
N TYR A 496 -24.48 1.85 -1.60
CA TYR A 496 -23.44 2.86 -1.78
C TYR A 496 -23.61 3.62 -3.10
N GLU A 497 -23.76 2.89 -4.21
CA GLU A 497 -23.90 3.50 -5.54
C GLU A 497 -25.23 4.24 -5.72
N ALA A 498 -26.28 3.84 -4.99
CA ALA A 498 -27.55 4.56 -4.94
C ALA A 498 -27.49 5.84 -4.10
N GLY A 499 -26.46 6.02 -3.27
CA GLY A 499 -26.25 7.24 -2.48
C GLY A 499 -25.36 7.03 -1.26
N HIS A 500 -24.22 7.72 -1.21
CA HIS A 500 -23.26 7.68 -0.10
C HIS A 500 -22.77 9.09 0.28
N LEU A 501 -22.13 9.21 1.45
CA LEU A 501 -21.56 10.49 1.92
C LEU A 501 -20.35 10.90 1.07
N GLU A 502 -20.21 12.19 0.78
CA GLU A 502 -19.09 12.71 -0.02
C GLU A 502 -17.73 12.42 0.63
N GLY A 503 -16.80 11.85 -0.14
CA GLY A 503 -15.44 11.54 0.32
C GLY A 503 -15.33 10.32 1.25
N TRP A 504 -16.43 9.58 1.45
CA TRP A 504 -16.41 8.27 2.10
C TRP A 504 -16.10 7.18 1.08
N ARG A 505 -15.32 6.17 1.49
CA ARG A 505 -14.95 5.04 0.63
C ARG A 505 -15.92 3.88 0.85
N TRP A 506 -16.14 3.08 -0.18
CA TRP A 506 -16.93 1.86 -0.05
C TRP A 506 -16.07 0.72 0.50
N ALA A 507 -16.48 0.12 1.60
CA ALA A 507 -15.81 -1.04 2.18
C ALA A 507 -16.84 -1.94 2.88
N PRO A 508 -17.43 -2.93 2.17
CA PRO A 508 -18.45 -3.81 2.76
C PRO A 508 -17.96 -4.40 4.07
N GLY A 509 -18.76 -4.29 5.14
CA GLY A 509 -18.26 -4.51 6.49
C GLY A 509 -17.59 -5.88 6.68
N GLY A 510 -18.17 -6.95 6.13
CA GLY A 510 -17.56 -8.28 6.18
C GLY A 510 -16.22 -8.37 5.46
N GLN A 511 -16.06 -7.68 4.33
CA GLN A 511 -14.79 -7.62 3.59
C GLN A 511 -13.77 -6.70 4.27
N LEU A 512 -14.22 -5.60 4.89
CA LEU A 512 -13.34 -4.72 5.66
C LEU A 512 -12.71 -5.46 6.85
N VAL A 513 -13.45 -6.36 7.50
CA VAL A 513 -12.90 -7.23 8.56
C VAL A 513 -12.02 -8.33 7.97
N GLN A 514 -12.40 -8.93 6.84
CA GLN A 514 -11.67 -10.03 6.20
C GLN A 514 -10.35 -9.59 5.55
N ALA A 515 -10.26 -8.35 5.07
CA ALA A 515 -9.16 -7.84 4.26
C ALA A 515 -8.75 -6.43 4.70
N THR A 516 -8.64 -6.20 6.01
CA THR A 516 -8.38 -4.87 6.59
C THR A 516 -7.14 -4.20 6.00
N ASP A 517 -6.11 -4.99 5.70
CA ASP A 517 -4.85 -4.57 5.10
C ASP A 517 -5.00 -4.00 3.66
N GLU A 518 -6.06 -4.36 2.94
CA GLU A 518 -6.35 -3.79 1.60
C GLU A 518 -7.01 -2.39 1.69
N TYR A 519 -7.60 -2.06 2.83
CA TYR A 519 -8.33 -0.81 3.04
C TYR A 519 -7.55 0.20 3.88
N VAL A 520 -6.79 -0.29 4.86
CA VAL A 520 -6.13 0.49 5.92
C VAL A 520 -4.66 0.08 6.00
N GLY A 521 -3.80 0.79 5.26
CA GLY A 521 -2.35 0.54 5.25
C GLY A 521 -1.61 1.11 6.47
N VAL A 522 -2.27 1.92 7.31
CA VAL A 522 -1.67 2.60 8.46
C VAL A 522 -2.17 1.98 9.76
N ARG A 523 -1.25 1.39 10.53
CA ARG A 523 -1.54 0.93 11.89
C ARG A 523 -1.68 2.14 12.82
N ARG A 524 -2.49 1.99 13.86
CA ARG A 524 -2.90 3.01 14.85
C ARG A 524 -3.69 4.17 14.25
N ALA A 525 -4.14 4.07 13.01
CA ALA A 525 -5.02 5.06 12.41
C ALA A 525 -6.43 5.06 13.03
N ARG A 526 -7.18 6.12 12.72
CA ARG A 526 -8.59 6.28 13.07
C ARG A 526 -9.47 5.79 11.93
N ILE A 527 -10.45 4.95 12.25
CA ILE A 527 -11.42 4.41 11.31
C ILE A 527 -12.80 4.86 11.75
N VAL A 528 -13.55 5.51 10.88
CA VAL A 528 -14.95 5.87 11.09
C VAL A 528 -15.81 5.08 10.11
N LEU A 529 -16.79 4.34 10.65
CA LEU A 529 -17.76 3.59 9.87
C LEU A 529 -19.12 4.29 9.90
N ALA A 530 -19.85 4.22 8.79
CA ALA A 530 -21.22 4.73 8.69
C ALA A 530 -22.15 3.70 8.05
N ASP A 531 -23.39 3.70 8.54
CA ASP A 531 -24.56 3.05 7.97
C ASP A 531 -25.81 3.90 8.27
N TRP A 532 -27.00 3.43 7.89
CA TRP A 532 -28.28 4.09 8.22
C TRP A 532 -29.22 3.19 9.02
N ASP A 533 -28.91 1.91 9.14
CA ASP A 533 -29.68 0.93 9.90
C ASP A 533 -29.31 0.91 11.38
N GLY A 534 -28.10 1.36 11.76
CA GLY A 534 -27.63 1.31 13.14
C GLY A 534 -27.25 -0.10 13.60
N VAL A 535 -26.84 -0.99 12.69
CA VAL A 535 -26.45 -2.37 12.99
C VAL A 535 -25.10 -2.70 12.34
N ARG A 536 -24.97 -2.53 11.03
CA ARG A 536 -23.84 -3.02 10.23
C ARG A 536 -22.51 -2.34 10.56
N ALA A 537 -22.53 -1.03 10.77
CA ALA A 537 -21.37 -0.24 11.19
C ALA A 537 -20.93 -0.61 12.60
N LEU A 538 -21.87 -0.88 13.51
CA LEU A 538 -21.57 -1.30 14.89
C LEU A 538 -20.92 -2.67 14.93
N THR A 539 -21.51 -3.67 14.27
CA THR A 539 -20.97 -5.04 14.24
C THR A 539 -19.60 -5.08 13.57
N THR A 540 -19.43 -4.36 12.46
CA THR A 540 -18.13 -4.20 11.79
C THR A 540 -17.11 -3.52 12.70
N ALA A 541 -17.49 -2.42 13.37
CA ALA A 541 -16.61 -1.69 14.27
C ALA A 541 -16.15 -2.55 15.44
N ALA A 542 -17.03 -3.38 16.00
CA ALA A 542 -16.70 -4.28 17.09
C ALA A 542 -15.60 -5.27 16.70
N TRP A 543 -15.60 -5.77 15.47
CA TRP A 543 -14.55 -6.67 14.99
C TRP A 543 -13.25 -5.94 14.70
N LEU A 544 -13.28 -4.77 14.07
CA LEU A 544 -12.07 -3.97 13.85
C LEU A 544 -11.40 -3.55 15.17
N ALA A 545 -12.20 -3.20 16.18
CA ALA A 545 -11.67 -2.87 17.51
C ALA A 545 -11.00 -4.07 18.19
N GLN A 546 -11.54 -5.28 18.02
CA GLN A 546 -10.99 -6.51 18.60
C GLN A 546 -9.80 -7.08 17.81
N LEU A 547 -9.79 -6.95 16.47
CA LEU A 547 -8.62 -7.20 15.63
C LEU A 547 -7.44 -6.34 16.11
N GLY A 548 -7.77 -5.14 16.59
CA GLY A 548 -6.87 -4.25 17.27
C GLY A 548 -5.99 -3.47 16.31
N GLY A 549 -5.14 -2.62 16.88
CA GLY A 549 -4.24 -1.80 16.08
C GLY A 549 -4.89 -0.57 15.46
N HIS A 550 -6.17 -0.25 15.73
CA HIS A 550 -6.82 0.97 15.21
C HIS A 550 -7.75 1.60 16.26
N GLU A 551 -7.97 2.92 16.12
CA GLU A 551 -9.02 3.63 16.85
C GLU A 551 -10.31 3.61 16.04
N VAL A 552 -11.34 2.93 16.52
CA VAL A 552 -12.57 2.70 15.73
C VAL A 552 -13.74 3.53 16.26
N PHE A 553 -14.43 4.18 15.34
CA PHE A 553 -15.59 5.02 15.58
C PHE A 553 -16.75 4.63 14.68
N VAL A 554 -17.97 4.89 15.14
CA VAL A 554 -19.20 4.81 14.34
C VAL A 554 -19.84 6.18 14.30
N HIS A 555 -20.16 6.63 13.08
CA HIS A 555 -20.91 7.84 12.83
C HIS A 555 -22.31 7.46 12.34
N ALA A 556 -23.34 7.99 13.00
CA ALA A 556 -24.71 7.91 12.51
C ALA A 556 -24.96 9.15 11.63
N PRO A 557 -25.13 8.99 10.30
CA PRO A 557 -25.43 10.10 9.41
C PRO A 557 -26.77 10.75 9.77
N ALA A 558 -26.92 12.03 9.43
CA ALA A 558 -28.22 12.68 9.51
C ALA A 558 -29.25 11.92 8.64
N PRO A 559 -30.55 11.94 8.98
CA PRO A 559 -31.58 11.22 8.21
C PRO A 559 -31.68 11.65 6.74
N LEU A 560 -31.36 12.92 6.43
CA LEU A 560 -31.39 13.49 5.07
C LEU A 560 -30.06 14.22 4.78
N PRO A 561 -28.96 13.49 4.57
CA PRO A 561 -27.69 14.09 4.23
C PRO A 561 -27.64 14.41 2.73
N VAL A 562 -26.67 15.22 2.32
CA VAL A 562 -26.32 15.34 0.89
C VAL A 562 -25.56 14.07 0.49
N LEU A 563 -26.01 13.41 -0.57
CA LEU A 563 -25.46 12.15 -1.06
C LEU A 563 -24.83 12.31 -2.45
N VAL A 564 -23.76 11.56 -2.67
CA VAL A 564 -23.12 11.35 -3.97
C VAL A 564 -23.61 10.02 -4.55
N LEU A 565 -23.83 9.97 -5.87
CA LEU A 565 -24.29 8.77 -6.59
C LEU A 565 -23.14 8.13 -7.36
N GLY A 566 -23.23 6.82 -7.58
CA GLY A 566 -22.29 6.04 -8.38
C GLY A 566 -21.14 5.41 -7.59
N PRO A 567 -20.18 4.78 -8.29
CA PRO A 567 -19.08 4.05 -7.66
C PRO A 567 -18.08 4.99 -6.96
N GLU A 568 -17.25 4.44 -6.07
CA GLU A 568 -16.16 5.18 -5.44
C GLU A 568 -15.20 5.73 -6.53
N PRO A 569 -14.89 7.04 -6.53
CA PRO A 569 -13.95 7.60 -7.48
C PRO A 569 -12.52 7.12 -7.20
N VAL A 570 -11.83 6.65 -8.23
CA VAL A 570 -10.40 6.30 -8.15
C VAL A 570 -9.56 7.52 -8.54
N LYS A 571 -8.77 8.03 -7.59
CA LYS A 571 -7.85 9.14 -7.81
C LYS A 571 -6.49 8.62 -8.28
N LEU A 572 -6.07 9.03 -9.47
CA LEU A 572 -4.72 8.80 -9.99
C LEU A 572 -3.82 9.97 -9.61
N LEU A 573 -2.65 9.69 -9.03
CA LEU A 573 -1.61 10.67 -8.76
C LEU A 573 -0.52 10.63 -9.85
N PRO A 574 -0.56 11.52 -10.86
CA PRO A 574 0.40 11.45 -11.96
C PRO A 574 1.79 11.93 -11.51
N LEU A 575 2.82 11.12 -11.78
CA LEU A 575 4.23 11.51 -11.62
C LEU A 575 4.87 12.03 -12.91
N HIS A 576 4.41 11.52 -14.05
CA HIS A 576 4.96 11.80 -15.36
C HIS A 576 3.92 12.46 -16.27
N ALA A 577 4.37 13.01 -17.39
CA ALA A 577 3.49 13.45 -18.46
C ALA A 577 2.60 12.27 -18.91
N ARG A 578 1.34 12.57 -19.25
CA ARG A 578 0.38 11.54 -19.66
C ARG A 578 0.92 10.77 -20.87
N ALA A 579 0.86 9.44 -20.79
CA ALA A 579 1.21 8.58 -21.92
C ALA A 579 0.30 8.86 -23.13
N PRO A 580 0.84 8.79 -24.36
CA PRO A 580 0.01 8.84 -25.55
C PRO A 580 -1.00 7.68 -25.56
N ARG A 581 -2.19 7.94 -26.11
CA ARG A 581 -3.29 6.97 -26.16
C ARG A 581 -3.56 6.54 -27.60
N ILE A 582 -3.88 5.27 -27.78
CA ILE A 582 -4.33 4.71 -29.06
C ILE A 582 -5.84 4.46 -29.01
N ALA A 583 -6.55 4.84 -30.08
CA ALA A 583 -7.98 4.60 -30.20
C ALA A 583 -8.26 3.11 -30.49
N VAL A 584 -9.41 2.63 -30.04
CA VAL A 584 -9.83 1.21 -30.18
C VAL A 584 -9.73 0.69 -31.62
N ARG A 585 -10.25 1.45 -32.60
CA ARG A 585 -10.21 1.06 -34.03
C ARG A 585 -8.81 1.13 -34.63
N GLU A 586 -7.98 2.05 -34.17
CA GLU A 586 -6.60 2.18 -34.61
C GLU A 586 -5.75 1.02 -34.11
N LEU A 587 -5.94 0.62 -32.84
CA LEU A 587 -5.29 -0.56 -32.28
C LEU A 587 -5.66 -1.84 -33.06
N ALA A 588 -6.93 -2.01 -33.43
CA ALA A 588 -7.37 -3.14 -34.23
C ALA A 588 -6.62 -3.23 -35.57
N SER A 589 -6.58 -2.13 -36.34
CA SER A 589 -5.82 -2.07 -37.59
C SER A 589 -4.32 -2.33 -37.39
N ALA A 590 -3.75 -1.84 -36.29
CA ALA A 590 -2.33 -2.02 -35.98
C ALA A 590 -1.98 -3.47 -35.61
N LEU A 591 -2.90 -4.18 -34.94
CA LEU A 591 -2.83 -5.61 -34.64
C LEU A 591 -2.88 -6.45 -35.91
N ASP A 592 -3.82 -6.16 -36.81
CA ASP A 592 -3.94 -6.86 -38.11
C ASP A 592 -2.67 -6.70 -38.96
N ALA A 593 -2.01 -5.55 -38.86
CA ALA A 593 -0.73 -5.26 -39.54
C ALA A 593 0.51 -5.87 -38.84
N GLY A 594 0.36 -6.49 -37.67
CA GLY A 594 1.50 -7.04 -36.89
C GLY A 594 2.49 -5.98 -36.38
N SER A 595 2.04 -4.72 -36.29
CA SER A 595 2.89 -3.55 -35.97
C SER A 595 2.96 -3.21 -34.47
N VAL A 596 2.18 -3.91 -33.65
CA VAL A 596 2.07 -3.68 -32.21
C VAL A 596 2.22 -4.99 -31.42
N ALA A 597 2.79 -4.89 -30.23
CA ALA A 597 2.68 -5.90 -29.19
C ALA A 597 1.76 -5.36 -28.08
N VAL A 598 0.72 -6.13 -27.74
CA VAL A 598 -0.28 -5.72 -26.74
C VAL A 598 -0.03 -6.50 -25.44
N PHE A 599 0.10 -5.77 -24.34
CA PHE A 599 0.22 -6.33 -23.00
C PHE A 599 -0.98 -5.90 -22.15
N ASP A 600 -1.74 -6.87 -21.64
CA ASP A 600 -2.71 -6.64 -20.59
C ASP A 600 -2.00 -6.70 -19.24
N ILE A 601 -2.16 -5.64 -18.46
CA ILE A 601 -1.46 -5.42 -17.19
C ILE A 601 -2.43 -5.30 -16.01
N GLU A 602 -3.69 -5.72 -16.21
CA GLU A 602 -4.70 -5.73 -15.16
C GLU A 602 -4.38 -6.82 -14.12
N ARG A 603 -5.39 -7.56 -13.66
CA ARG A 603 -5.24 -8.80 -12.93
C ARG A 603 -5.46 -9.93 -13.90
N ARG A 604 -4.73 -11.02 -13.73
CA ARG A 604 -4.84 -12.23 -14.55
C ARG A 604 -6.28 -12.73 -14.62
N ALA A 605 -7.02 -12.72 -13.52
CA ALA A 605 -8.43 -13.11 -13.52
C ALA A 605 -9.34 -12.23 -14.40
N ALA A 606 -9.00 -10.95 -14.61
CA ALA A 606 -9.71 -10.11 -15.57
C ALA A 606 -9.34 -10.50 -17.01
N TYR A 607 -8.04 -10.68 -17.27
CA TYR A 607 -7.52 -11.15 -18.55
C TYR A 607 -8.12 -12.50 -18.97
N GLU A 608 -8.06 -13.52 -18.11
CA GLU A 608 -8.57 -14.86 -18.39
C GLU A 608 -10.08 -14.86 -18.68
N ARG A 609 -10.85 -14.01 -17.98
CA ARG A 609 -12.28 -13.86 -18.26
C ARG A 609 -12.53 -13.28 -19.64
N ARG A 610 -11.81 -12.22 -20.01
CA ARG A 610 -11.92 -11.57 -21.32
C ARG A 610 -10.83 -10.53 -21.54
N HIS A 611 -10.10 -10.63 -22.64
CA HIS A 611 -9.04 -9.68 -23.03
C HIS A 611 -9.09 -9.35 -24.53
N VAL A 612 -8.34 -8.33 -24.96
CA VAL A 612 -8.14 -8.01 -26.39
C VAL A 612 -7.51 -9.21 -27.10
N ALA A 613 -8.10 -9.70 -28.20
CA ALA A 613 -7.53 -10.84 -28.91
C ALA A 613 -6.08 -10.58 -29.35
N GLY A 614 -5.17 -11.51 -29.05
CA GLY A 614 -3.73 -11.37 -29.31
C GLY A 614 -2.94 -10.63 -28.23
N ALA A 615 -3.58 -10.11 -27.18
CA ALA A 615 -2.88 -9.55 -26.02
C ALA A 615 -2.26 -10.66 -25.16
N ARG A 616 -1.10 -10.35 -24.55
CA ARG A 616 -0.44 -11.21 -23.56
C ARG A 616 -0.54 -10.57 -22.18
N PHE A 617 -0.68 -11.37 -21.13
CA PHE A 617 -0.72 -10.87 -19.77
C PHE A 617 0.69 -10.82 -19.16
N ALA A 618 1.04 -9.70 -18.56
CA ALA A 618 2.25 -9.56 -17.75
C ALA A 618 2.05 -8.54 -16.63
N VAL A 619 2.58 -8.83 -15.44
CA VAL A 619 2.69 -7.82 -14.38
C VAL A 619 3.58 -6.66 -14.83
N PRO A 620 3.27 -5.42 -14.42
CA PRO A 620 4.02 -4.23 -14.81
C PRO A 620 5.52 -4.27 -14.53
N ASP A 621 5.93 -4.85 -13.39
CA ASP A 621 7.32 -4.88 -12.93
C ASP A 621 8.26 -5.69 -13.84
N ARG A 622 7.72 -6.63 -14.62
CA ARG A 622 8.47 -7.48 -15.54
C ARG A 622 8.25 -7.15 -17.00
N LEU A 623 7.47 -6.11 -17.33
CA LEU A 623 7.19 -5.74 -18.72
C LEU A 623 8.45 -5.49 -19.55
N GLU A 624 9.47 -4.86 -18.96
CA GLU A 624 10.72 -4.53 -19.65
C GLU A 624 11.42 -5.80 -20.19
N GLU A 625 11.35 -6.93 -19.46
CA GLU A 625 11.91 -8.22 -19.89
C GLU A 625 11.31 -8.69 -21.22
N PHE A 626 10.00 -8.54 -21.37
CA PHE A 626 9.27 -8.99 -22.56
C PHE A 626 9.34 -7.99 -23.71
N ILE A 627 9.53 -6.71 -23.39
CA ILE A 627 9.65 -5.63 -24.38
C ILE A 627 11.04 -5.64 -25.03
N ALA A 628 12.09 -5.96 -24.28
CA ALA A 628 13.46 -6.03 -24.78
C ALA A 628 13.62 -7.02 -25.95
N GLY A 629 12.85 -8.11 -25.95
CA GLY A 629 12.87 -9.13 -27.01
C GLY A 629 12.06 -8.79 -28.27
N LEU A 630 11.31 -7.69 -28.29
CA LEU A 630 10.45 -7.33 -29.43
C LEU A 630 11.25 -6.71 -30.59
N PRO A 631 10.82 -6.90 -31.86
CA PRO A 631 11.38 -6.16 -32.99
C PRO A 631 11.35 -4.64 -32.76
N ALA A 632 12.41 -3.92 -33.13
CA ALA A 632 12.54 -2.49 -32.87
C ALA A 632 11.41 -1.64 -33.49
N ALA A 633 10.86 -2.07 -34.62
CA ALA A 633 9.75 -1.40 -35.31
C ALA A 633 8.38 -1.63 -34.65
N GLN A 634 8.25 -2.60 -33.73
CA GLN A 634 6.98 -2.85 -33.05
C GLN A 634 6.77 -1.86 -31.90
N ARG A 635 5.59 -1.24 -31.91
CA ARG A 635 5.11 -0.38 -30.83
C ARG A 635 4.55 -1.24 -29.70
N VAL A 636 4.58 -0.75 -28.46
CA VAL A 636 4.00 -1.44 -27.30
C VAL A 636 2.70 -0.75 -26.91
N VAL A 637 1.64 -1.53 -26.69
CA VAL A 637 0.35 -1.02 -26.24
C VAL A 637 -0.02 -1.71 -24.94
N LEU A 638 -0.20 -0.92 -23.88
CA LEU A 638 -0.66 -1.41 -22.58
C LEU A 638 -2.18 -1.32 -22.48
N VAL A 639 -2.77 -2.33 -21.85
CA VAL A 639 -4.21 -2.46 -21.65
C VAL A 639 -4.50 -2.76 -20.18
N SER A 640 -5.54 -2.13 -19.65
CA SER A 640 -6.18 -2.47 -18.37
C SER A 640 -7.70 -2.40 -18.57
N SER A 641 -8.51 -2.72 -17.55
CA SER A 641 -9.97 -2.79 -17.70
C SER A 641 -10.59 -1.52 -18.30
N ASP A 642 -10.22 -0.37 -17.73
CA ASP A 642 -10.72 0.97 -18.07
C ASP A 642 -9.65 1.87 -18.74
N GLY A 643 -8.42 1.36 -18.89
CA GLY A 643 -7.27 2.09 -19.42
C GLY A 643 -6.58 3.06 -18.45
N VAL A 644 -7.03 3.17 -17.18
CA VAL A 644 -6.42 4.07 -16.19
C VAL A 644 -5.06 3.56 -15.75
N LEU A 645 -4.97 2.30 -15.30
CA LEU A 645 -3.71 1.67 -14.93
C LEU A 645 -2.73 1.60 -16.11
N ALA A 646 -3.21 1.21 -17.29
CA ALA A 646 -2.42 1.20 -18.52
C ALA A 646 -1.79 2.57 -18.82
N GLY A 647 -2.54 3.65 -18.64
CA GLY A 647 -2.02 5.01 -18.84
C GLY A 647 -0.93 5.41 -17.84
N ALA A 648 -1.08 5.02 -16.56
CA ALA A 648 -0.09 5.31 -15.53
C ALA A 648 1.21 4.52 -15.75
N VAL A 649 1.10 3.20 -15.97
CA VAL A 649 2.27 2.34 -16.21
C VAL A 649 2.97 2.70 -17.52
N ALA A 650 2.23 3.05 -18.59
CA ALA A 650 2.84 3.51 -19.83
C ALA A 650 3.66 4.79 -19.63
N ALA A 651 3.17 5.74 -18.83
CA ALA A 651 3.88 6.99 -18.57
C ALA A 651 5.20 6.76 -17.82
N GLU A 652 5.19 5.88 -16.82
CA GLU A 652 6.40 5.48 -16.11
C GLU A 652 7.37 4.71 -17.01
N LEU A 653 6.88 3.74 -17.79
CA LEU A 653 7.71 2.95 -18.69
C LEU A 653 8.39 3.82 -19.76
N ILE A 654 7.68 4.81 -20.32
CA ILE A 654 8.28 5.81 -21.23
C ILE A 654 9.43 6.56 -20.54
N ALA A 655 9.20 7.03 -19.31
CA ALA A 655 10.22 7.75 -18.56
C ALA A 655 11.45 6.88 -18.26
N ARG A 656 11.26 5.59 -17.95
CA ARG A 656 12.35 4.62 -17.73
C ARG A 656 13.13 4.37 -19.01
N LEU A 657 12.44 4.00 -20.09
CA LEU A 657 13.07 3.73 -21.39
C LEU A 657 13.87 4.93 -21.91
N ALA A 658 13.34 6.16 -21.76
CA ALA A 658 14.05 7.36 -22.16
C ALA A 658 15.38 7.56 -21.40
N ARG A 659 15.41 7.25 -20.09
CA ARG A 659 16.64 7.33 -19.28
C ARG A 659 17.70 6.32 -19.72
N ASP A 660 17.27 5.16 -20.21
CA ASP A 660 18.18 4.11 -20.70
C ASP A 660 18.55 4.27 -22.19
N GLY A 661 18.13 5.38 -22.81
CA GLY A 661 18.40 5.68 -24.22
C GLY A 661 17.51 4.90 -25.20
N GLY A 662 16.44 4.27 -24.72
CA GLY A 662 15.46 3.57 -25.53
C GLY A 662 14.51 4.53 -26.25
N ALA A 663 14.18 4.21 -27.51
CA ALA A 663 13.29 5.01 -28.36
C ALA A 663 11.96 4.30 -28.72
N ARG A 664 11.62 3.22 -28.02
CA ARG A 664 10.42 2.44 -28.34
C ARG A 664 9.16 3.23 -27.97
N GLU A 665 8.22 3.29 -28.91
CA GLU A 665 6.92 3.91 -28.68
C GLU A 665 6.04 3.02 -27.79
N VAL A 666 5.55 3.59 -26.69
CA VAL A 666 4.65 2.95 -25.73
C VAL A 666 3.35 3.77 -25.68
N LEU A 667 2.22 3.08 -25.79
CA LEU A 667 0.88 3.65 -25.86
C LEU A 667 -0.03 2.96 -24.83
N ALA A 668 -1.11 3.64 -24.42
CA ALA A 668 -2.19 3.02 -23.63
C ALA A 668 -3.49 2.97 -24.43
N LEU A 669 -4.23 1.86 -24.35
CA LEU A 669 -5.54 1.74 -25.01
C LEU A 669 -6.58 2.65 -24.35
N ALA A 670 -7.14 3.58 -25.13
CA ALA A 670 -8.19 4.47 -24.65
C ALA A 670 -9.46 3.70 -24.24
N GLY A 671 -9.85 3.80 -22.97
CA GLY A 671 -11.03 3.12 -22.41
C GLY A 671 -10.83 1.63 -22.15
N GLY A 672 -9.60 1.11 -22.33
CA GLY A 672 -9.22 -0.24 -21.95
C GLY A 672 -9.99 -1.36 -22.67
N THR A 673 -9.97 -2.54 -22.05
CA THR A 673 -10.70 -3.72 -22.54
C THR A 673 -12.22 -3.48 -22.57
N GLN A 674 -12.76 -2.63 -21.69
CA GLN A 674 -14.19 -2.27 -21.71
C GLN A 674 -14.58 -1.56 -23.01
N ALA A 675 -13.83 -0.55 -23.44
CA ALA A 675 -14.10 0.15 -24.70
C ALA A 675 -13.87 -0.74 -25.93
N TRP A 676 -12.87 -1.61 -25.88
CA TRP A 676 -12.64 -2.62 -26.93
C TRP A 676 -13.84 -3.54 -27.13
N VAL A 677 -14.38 -4.08 -26.04
CA VAL A 677 -15.58 -4.92 -26.05
C VAL A 677 -16.80 -4.15 -26.54
N ALA A 678 -16.99 -2.92 -26.05
CA ALA A 678 -18.12 -2.07 -26.46
C ALA A 678 -18.10 -1.78 -27.97
N ALA A 679 -16.92 -1.76 -28.60
CA ALA A 679 -16.76 -1.60 -30.04
C ALA A 679 -17.05 -2.88 -30.86
N GLY A 680 -17.36 -4.00 -30.21
CA GLY A 680 -17.65 -5.29 -30.86
C GLY A 680 -16.42 -5.93 -31.51
N LEU A 681 -15.22 -5.64 -31.03
CA LEU A 681 -13.98 -6.18 -31.58
C LEU A 681 -13.63 -7.56 -31.00
N PRO A 682 -12.80 -8.36 -31.70
CA PRO A 682 -12.44 -9.72 -31.26
C PRO A 682 -11.79 -9.76 -29.87
N THR A 683 -12.21 -10.70 -29.03
CA THR A 683 -11.65 -10.90 -27.68
C THR A 683 -11.13 -12.32 -27.50
N GLY A 684 -10.12 -12.48 -26.66
CA GLY A 684 -9.63 -13.77 -26.16
C GLY A 684 -10.16 -14.07 -24.75
N GLN A 685 -10.00 -15.32 -24.33
CA GLN A 685 -10.30 -15.84 -22.99
C GLN A 685 -9.25 -16.91 -22.61
N GLY A 686 -9.16 -17.26 -21.34
CA GLY A 686 -8.20 -18.25 -20.83
C GLY A 686 -6.79 -17.71 -20.60
N GLY A 687 -5.89 -18.59 -20.15
CA GLY A 687 -4.55 -18.23 -19.65
C GLY A 687 -3.38 -18.48 -20.61
N GLU A 688 -3.62 -18.85 -21.87
CA GLU A 688 -2.54 -19.24 -22.82
C GLU A 688 -1.50 -18.13 -23.06
N GLY A 689 -1.86 -16.86 -22.90
CA GLY A 689 -0.96 -15.71 -23.05
C GLY A 689 -0.37 -15.15 -21.75
N VAL A 690 -0.47 -15.86 -20.62
CA VAL A 690 0.09 -15.44 -19.33
C VAL A 690 1.60 -15.65 -19.29
N LEU A 691 2.36 -14.55 -19.17
CA LEU A 691 3.84 -14.57 -19.21
C LEU A 691 4.50 -14.63 -17.83
N THR A 692 3.77 -14.26 -16.78
CA THR A 692 4.33 -14.02 -15.43
C THR A 692 3.71 -14.93 -14.35
N GLY A 693 3.00 -15.98 -14.78
CA GLY A 693 2.40 -16.95 -13.87
C GLY A 693 1.43 -16.31 -12.87
N ASP A 694 1.72 -16.48 -11.59
CA ASP A 694 0.89 -16.03 -10.45
C ASP A 694 1.52 -14.83 -9.72
N ASP A 695 2.34 -14.02 -10.41
CA ASP A 695 3.01 -12.88 -9.76
C ASP A 695 2.02 -11.76 -9.38
N ASP A 696 0.85 -11.65 -10.02
CA ASP A 696 -0.12 -10.57 -9.80
C ASP A 696 -1.08 -10.79 -8.63
N HIS A 697 -1.35 -12.04 -8.25
CA HIS A 697 -2.32 -12.36 -7.19
C HIS A 697 -2.16 -13.79 -6.64
N TRP A 698 -2.80 -14.05 -5.50
CA TRP A 698 -2.97 -15.42 -5.01
C TRP A 698 -3.96 -16.19 -5.89
N TYR A 699 -3.57 -17.37 -6.37
CA TYR A 699 -4.48 -18.22 -7.13
C TYR A 699 -5.20 -19.22 -6.23
N SER A 700 -6.52 -19.15 -6.23
CA SER A 700 -7.37 -20.00 -5.40
C SER A 700 -7.36 -21.45 -5.90
N PRO A 701 -7.24 -22.48 -5.03
CA PRO A 701 -7.23 -23.86 -5.47
C PRO A 701 -8.50 -24.25 -6.26
N TYR A 702 -9.61 -23.55 -6.04
CA TYR A 702 -10.87 -23.72 -6.78
C TYR A 702 -10.71 -23.63 -8.31
N ALA A 703 -9.68 -22.92 -8.79
CA ALA A 703 -9.45 -22.74 -10.22
C ALA A 703 -8.64 -23.88 -10.86
N HIS A 704 -8.18 -24.88 -10.09
CA HIS A 704 -7.57 -26.08 -10.66
C HIS A 704 -8.64 -27.00 -11.30
N ALA A 705 -8.49 -27.25 -12.60
CA ALA A 705 -9.33 -28.22 -13.32
C ALA A 705 -9.07 -29.67 -12.89
N ASP A 706 -7.82 -30.00 -12.52
CA ASP A 706 -7.46 -31.30 -11.96
C ASP A 706 -7.94 -31.40 -10.51
N LEU A 707 -8.82 -32.37 -10.23
CA LEU A 707 -9.46 -32.51 -8.92
C LEU A 707 -8.47 -32.93 -7.84
N ALA A 708 -7.41 -33.68 -8.18
CA ALA A 708 -6.40 -34.09 -7.20
C ALA A 708 -5.56 -32.90 -6.75
N ALA A 709 -5.10 -32.08 -7.69
CA ALA A 709 -4.38 -30.82 -7.42
C ALA A 709 -5.26 -29.83 -6.64
N ARG A 710 -6.53 -29.67 -7.05
CA ARG A 710 -7.50 -28.86 -6.31
C ARG A 710 -7.64 -29.31 -4.86
N ASN A 711 -7.90 -30.60 -4.65
CA ASN A 711 -8.13 -31.15 -3.32
C ASN A 711 -6.86 -31.09 -2.45
N ALA A 712 -5.67 -31.31 -3.02
CA ALA A 712 -4.41 -31.11 -2.34
C ALA A 712 -4.20 -29.64 -1.94
N GLY A 713 -4.53 -28.69 -2.83
CA GLY A 713 -4.49 -27.26 -2.54
C GLY A 713 -5.47 -26.83 -1.45
N PHE A 714 -6.68 -27.41 -1.41
CA PHE A 714 -7.61 -27.20 -0.29
C PHE A 714 -7.03 -27.69 1.04
N GLN A 715 -6.47 -28.90 1.06
CA GLN A 715 -5.87 -29.44 2.29
C GLN A 715 -4.70 -28.56 2.76
N GLN A 716 -3.81 -28.16 1.86
CA GLN A 716 -2.69 -27.26 2.18
C GLN A 716 -3.18 -25.91 2.73
N TYR A 717 -4.23 -25.34 2.15
CA TYR A 717 -4.81 -24.08 2.63
C TYR A 717 -5.41 -24.21 4.03
N LEU A 718 -6.16 -25.29 4.30
CA LEU A 718 -6.77 -25.53 5.60
C LEU A 718 -5.72 -25.83 6.69
N ASP A 719 -4.71 -26.65 6.37
CA ASP A 719 -3.59 -26.94 7.27
C ASP A 719 -2.81 -25.66 7.59
N TRP A 720 -2.63 -24.78 6.61
CA TRP A 720 -2.02 -23.47 6.79
C TRP A 720 -2.84 -22.57 7.71
N GLU A 721 -4.15 -22.42 7.50
CA GLU A 721 -5.02 -21.60 8.37
C GLU A 721 -4.92 -22.08 9.83
N ILE A 722 -5.06 -23.39 10.07
CA ILE A 722 -4.96 -23.97 11.43
C ILE A 722 -3.58 -23.70 12.06
N GLY A 723 -2.51 -23.72 11.25
CA GLY A 723 -1.14 -23.44 11.69
C GLY A 723 -0.88 -21.98 12.08
N LEU A 724 -1.74 -21.03 11.67
CA LEU A 724 -1.55 -19.60 11.93
C LEU A 724 -1.52 -19.24 13.41
N VAL A 725 -2.25 -19.96 14.27
CA VAL A 725 -2.26 -19.68 15.71
C VAL A 725 -0.86 -19.86 16.30
N ALA A 726 -0.22 -20.99 16.05
CA ALA A 726 1.13 -21.27 16.53
C ALA A 726 2.17 -20.32 15.91
N GLN A 727 1.95 -19.86 14.68
CA GLN A 727 2.82 -18.87 14.04
C GLN A 727 2.65 -17.47 14.66
N LEU A 728 1.43 -17.05 14.95
CA LEU A 728 1.15 -15.81 15.69
C LEU A 728 1.77 -15.82 17.08
N GLU A 729 1.76 -16.97 17.78
CA GLU A 729 2.40 -17.09 19.10
C GLU A 729 3.92 -16.83 19.03
N ARG A 730 4.58 -17.27 17.95
CA ARG A 730 6.01 -16.96 17.72
C ARG A 730 6.24 -15.50 17.33
N GLU A 731 5.31 -14.91 16.58
CA GLU A 731 5.36 -13.50 16.18
C GLU A 731 5.14 -12.53 17.35
N GLY A 732 4.32 -12.92 18.34
CA GLY A 732 4.06 -12.17 19.57
C GLY A 732 2.76 -11.36 19.55
N ASP A 733 2.65 -10.37 20.44
CA ASP A 733 1.43 -9.55 20.57
C ASP A 733 1.25 -8.59 19.41
N VAL A 734 0.30 -8.91 18.53
CA VAL A 734 -0.07 -8.10 17.36
C VAL A 734 -1.22 -7.13 17.65
N GLY A 735 -1.68 -7.05 18.91
CA GLY A 735 -2.70 -6.11 19.37
C GLY A 735 -4.13 -6.66 19.39
N ILE A 736 -4.34 -7.94 19.13
CA ILE A 736 -5.66 -8.59 19.21
C ILE A 736 -6.20 -8.53 20.64
N ARG A 737 -7.43 -8.05 20.82
CA ARG A 737 -8.12 -7.90 22.11
C ARG A 737 -9.58 -8.36 21.98
N LEU A 738 -9.84 -9.66 22.17
CA LEU A 738 -11.21 -10.19 22.13
C LEU A 738 -12.02 -9.74 23.35
N VAL A 739 -13.29 -9.39 23.13
CA VAL A 739 -14.22 -9.18 24.24
C VAL A 739 -14.51 -10.51 24.92
N ALA A 740 -14.63 -10.48 26.25
CA ALA A 740 -15.06 -11.65 27.02
C ALA A 740 -16.48 -12.08 26.63
N PRO A 741 -16.93 -13.30 26.97
CA PRO A 741 -18.35 -13.64 26.91
C PRO A 741 -19.19 -12.70 27.78
N ALA A 742 -20.45 -12.44 27.43
CA ALA A 742 -21.35 -11.74 28.35
C ALA A 742 -21.56 -12.62 29.60
N THR A 743 -21.27 -12.10 30.79
CA THR A 743 -21.60 -12.79 32.04
C THR A 743 -23.10 -12.73 32.26
N ALA A 744 -23.74 -13.87 32.55
CA ALA A 744 -25.19 -13.98 32.75
C ALA A 744 -25.75 -13.07 33.88
N ASP A 745 -24.90 -12.49 34.73
CA ASP A 745 -25.29 -11.65 35.86
C ASP A 745 -25.52 -10.16 35.56
N ALA A 746 -25.32 -9.69 34.32
CA ALA A 746 -25.60 -8.28 33.98
C ALA A 746 -27.08 -8.02 33.63
N ALA A 747 -27.92 -9.06 33.59
CA ALA A 747 -29.34 -8.96 33.25
C ALA A 747 -30.26 -8.84 34.48
N VAL A 748 -29.81 -8.24 35.59
CA VAL A 748 -30.74 -7.79 36.66
C VAL A 748 -30.17 -6.57 37.37
N ALA A 749 -30.50 -5.38 36.90
CA ALA A 749 -30.73 -4.23 37.78
C ALA A 749 -31.73 -3.29 37.07
N PRO A 750 -32.85 -2.92 37.72
CA PRO A 750 -33.93 -2.15 37.11
C PRO A 750 -33.54 -0.72 36.74
#